data_AF-A0A915PSC0-F1
#
_entry.id   AF-A0A915PSC0-F1
#
_cell.length_a   1.000
_cell.length_b   1.000
_cell.length_c   1.000
_cell.angle_alpha   90.00
_cell.angle_beta   90.00
_cell.angle_gamma   90.00
#
_symmetry.space_group_name_H-M   'P 1'
#
loop_
_entity.id
_entity.type
_entity.pdbx_description
1 polymer ?
#
loop_
_entity_poly.entity_id
_entity_poly.type
_entity_poly.pdbx_seq_one_letter_code
_entity_poly.pdbx_strand_id
1 'polypeptide(L)'
;MSNESLAMMTEEEFIAHQKSVIWHTMTLSIGTITLFICLAIGDFFNCLGIALMGLNKRKLIKEAIECGCIISQTASPCGTMLFAWFRLFGTLLPPVVQVAIGADRVACILKPFWHRRHLDSKDSRLCIASLSFVIISLLLGFTNTLKTNDRATFFSCGRKATFSKGYAFYVYFIESGGYLIALFLSTVAYSSARKVQQTRAIKMQMKKIRYILALGFLSCAFVAIPNIVSVVSTLITRIMIIIILLCLALNGIESTPKVVPPNQRIDCSPKPGADQASCLAHKCIWDDEHYSDITIPSCYFPPNTGYVIAQKSNLKLKLEKSKDGAMNPYDKDIPEIDVQITKSQAVLNVRIGAEGRYEPTVPLPRTCSSTEQQLEIEIPNKSELFTFRIRRVATGQLIWDTSIGGLLFADQYLQIATFLPTDKVYGFGENVHLSLKHNFATYTTWPMFARDQPPDPENPRRNLYGVHPFYVGLEKDDNAHGVLIWNSSPQEVTTGPGPHLVYRAIGGILDITFFPGPKPEQVIQQYLEYIGRPFLPAYFALGFQFCRYGYKNLAEVKETIERIRNASIPIDVAYADIDYMERYKDFTIGKEHWSGFKEYAEELHKNKMHLILIFDPAIQVNYSSFHRAIEKNVSFIEWEKSDQVQHEIQKQYPLTKNTKIMLSVVWPDWHVAFPDFLDPEPSTAEWWIEEFKLFHEMLPFDGIWIDMNEPAAFGTNEYHPFYFDDQDRPAKIIPLKCPVSKGTSKYDKPPYETWSTYAYNFAEAHLSNKTVCLSGMTNRRTQRVYNTKNLYGLAETIITQKAQHIATGKRGVVISRSTFVSSGHYGGHWLGDNAARWIDLKTSIIGMQEFNLFGIPYIGADICGFNGETTEELCLRWQQLGAFYPFSRNHNAKAVASQDPSRWPAVAQATRKANLFRYYYLPYLYSLMFDVAMHGGTVVRPVFFEFTADSETHDLGEQFMWGNAMMIIPVYEEGVTSVSGYLPSALWYSVRDSDYGTLGKPGHSTFSALKEELIPVFAKGGVVLPRQQPNMTTTISRNNPFELLITVGSNESSGMLYWDDGESIVEDFKSYNYFHWLFEFVVTPDKATLYITPNHTAVGLTVPTIDVVDIIGYHYQPKLDEVRLNEKLIKIDTEKSHHDSSKNRLLIMKRNMIDIANGKKQTLSWSHQVAM
;
A
#
# COMPACT_ATOMS: atom_id res chain seq x y z
N MET A 1 -5.60 -38.28 -25.23
CA MET A 1 -5.87 -38.90 -23.91
C MET A 1 -7.18 -38.35 -23.39
N SER A 2 -8.06 -39.19 -22.82
CA SER A 2 -9.32 -38.74 -22.20
C SER A 2 -9.03 -38.01 -20.88
N ASN A 3 -9.89 -37.05 -20.52
CA ASN A 3 -9.71 -36.11 -19.41
C ASN A 3 -9.45 -36.76 -18.04
N GLU A 4 -9.85 -38.01 -17.81
CA GLU A 4 -9.61 -38.71 -16.54
C GLU A 4 -8.14 -39.13 -16.33
N SER A 5 -7.32 -39.21 -17.39
CA SER A 5 -5.90 -39.56 -17.28
C SER A 5 -4.96 -38.36 -17.04
N LEU A 6 -5.46 -37.13 -17.19
CA LEU A 6 -4.72 -35.89 -16.88
C LEU A 6 -4.87 -35.46 -15.41
N ALA A 7 -5.89 -35.96 -14.71
CA ALA A 7 -6.20 -35.60 -13.33
C ALA A 7 -5.34 -36.33 -12.27
N MET A 8 -4.47 -37.27 -12.69
CA MET A 8 -3.56 -38.00 -11.80
C MET A 8 -2.07 -37.68 -12.03
N MET A 9 -1.75 -36.72 -12.89
CA MET A 9 -0.36 -36.30 -13.12
C MET A 9 0.04 -35.23 -12.10
N THR A 10 1.21 -35.40 -11.50
CA THR A 10 1.84 -34.40 -10.64
C THR A 10 2.33 -33.19 -11.45
N GLU A 11 2.49 -32.03 -10.82
CA GLU A 11 2.88 -30.78 -11.50
C GLU A 11 4.26 -30.90 -12.20
N GLU A 12 5.15 -31.74 -11.67
CA GLU A 12 6.42 -32.10 -12.32
C GLU A 12 6.22 -32.92 -13.60
N GLU A 13 5.25 -33.83 -13.63
CA GLU A 13 4.92 -34.62 -14.83
C GLU A 13 4.23 -33.75 -15.90
N PHE A 14 3.46 -32.74 -15.49
CA PHE A 14 2.84 -31.77 -16.41
C PHE A 14 3.86 -30.80 -17.03
N ILE A 15 4.83 -30.32 -16.24
CA ILE A 15 5.91 -29.43 -16.71
C ILE A 15 6.92 -30.21 -17.57
N ALA A 16 7.25 -31.46 -17.23
CA ALA A 16 8.05 -32.33 -18.09
C ALA A 16 7.34 -32.61 -19.43
N HIS A 17 6.01 -32.77 -19.42
CA HIS A 17 5.21 -32.90 -20.63
C HIS A 17 5.22 -31.61 -21.46
N GLN A 18 5.04 -30.42 -20.86
CA GLN A 18 5.09 -29.15 -21.58
C GLN A 18 6.47 -28.79 -22.14
N LYS A 19 7.56 -29.01 -21.38
CA LYS A 19 8.93 -28.77 -21.86
C LYS A 19 9.31 -29.74 -22.98
N SER A 20 8.90 -31.00 -22.88
CA SER A 20 9.05 -31.99 -23.95
C SER A 20 8.30 -31.57 -25.23
N VAL A 21 7.08 -31.04 -25.08
CA VAL A 21 6.27 -30.53 -26.21
C VAL A 21 6.90 -29.28 -26.82
N ILE A 22 7.34 -28.28 -26.05
CA ILE A 22 7.93 -27.03 -26.58
C ILE A 22 9.28 -27.28 -27.27
N TRP A 23 10.15 -28.11 -26.67
CA TRP A 23 11.46 -28.42 -27.26
C TRP A 23 11.35 -29.30 -28.50
N HIS A 24 10.40 -30.26 -28.53
CA HIS A 24 10.04 -30.96 -29.76
C HIS A 24 9.48 -29.99 -30.81
N THR A 25 8.62 -29.04 -30.44
CA THR A 25 7.98 -28.11 -31.39
C THR A 25 8.99 -27.15 -32.02
N MET A 26 9.99 -26.67 -31.27
CA MET A 26 11.04 -25.77 -31.80
C MET A 26 12.11 -26.49 -32.63
N THR A 27 12.58 -27.67 -32.23
CA THR A 27 13.55 -28.44 -33.06
C THR A 27 12.92 -29.05 -34.31
N LEU A 28 11.61 -29.38 -34.27
CA LEU A 28 10.86 -29.72 -35.49
C LEU A 28 10.74 -28.52 -36.44
N SER A 29 10.61 -27.28 -35.99
CA SER A 29 10.34 -26.13 -36.88
C SER A 29 11.46 -25.85 -37.92
N ILE A 30 12.74 -25.94 -37.54
CA ILE A 30 13.88 -25.64 -38.44
C ILE A 30 14.20 -26.83 -39.36
N GLY A 31 14.11 -28.07 -38.85
CA GLY A 31 14.29 -29.28 -39.65
C GLY A 31 13.17 -29.50 -40.68
N THR A 32 11.93 -29.16 -40.31
CA THR A 32 10.76 -29.31 -41.18
C THR A 32 10.77 -28.30 -42.33
N ILE A 33 11.22 -27.05 -42.09
CA ILE A 33 11.39 -26.03 -43.15
C ILE A 33 12.46 -26.46 -44.16
N THR A 34 13.60 -26.95 -43.68
CA THR A 34 14.70 -27.44 -44.55
C THR A 34 14.24 -28.63 -45.41
N LEU A 35 13.47 -29.56 -44.82
CA LEU A 35 12.87 -30.69 -45.54
C LEU A 35 11.85 -30.23 -46.59
N PHE A 36 10.97 -29.28 -46.27
CA PHE A 36 10.00 -28.74 -47.23
C PHE A 36 10.68 -28.05 -48.42
N ILE A 37 11.77 -27.31 -48.18
CA ILE A 37 12.56 -26.67 -49.24
C ILE A 37 13.20 -27.73 -50.15
N CYS A 38 13.82 -28.78 -49.59
CA CYS A 38 14.41 -29.85 -50.39
C CYS A 38 13.37 -30.64 -51.19
N LEU A 39 12.21 -30.94 -50.61
CA LEU A 39 11.12 -31.64 -51.30
C LEU A 39 10.49 -30.78 -52.41
N ALA A 40 10.32 -29.47 -52.18
CA ALA A 40 9.85 -28.54 -53.20
C ALA A 40 10.85 -28.40 -54.36
N ILE A 41 12.16 -28.41 -54.08
CA ILE A 41 13.21 -28.45 -55.11
C ILE A 41 13.20 -29.78 -55.87
N GLY A 42 13.00 -30.91 -55.16
CA GLY A 42 12.87 -32.24 -55.77
C GLY A 42 11.65 -32.36 -56.70
N ASP A 43 10.49 -31.84 -56.28
CA ASP A 43 9.27 -31.75 -57.09
C ASP A 43 9.43 -30.74 -58.24
N PHE A 44 10.17 -29.64 -58.05
CA PHE A 44 10.53 -28.71 -59.14
C PHE A 44 11.36 -29.40 -60.22
N PHE A 45 12.38 -30.19 -59.87
CA PHE A 45 13.15 -30.96 -60.86
C PHE A 45 12.31 -32.05 -61.54
N ASN A 46 11.37 -32.65 -60.83
CA ASN A 46 10.42 -33.62 -61.41
C ASN A 46 9.49 -32.93 -62.42
N CYS A 47 8.90 -31.80 -62.05
CA CYS A 47 8.05 -30.98 -62.92
C CYS A 47 8.82 -30.39 -64.10
N LEU A 48 10.07 -29.97 -63.91
CA LEU A 48 10.95 -29.49 -64.98
C LEU A 48 11.33 -30.63 -65.94
N GLY A 49 11.59 -31.83 -65.41
CA GLY A 49 11.76 -33.03 -66.22
C GLY A 49 10.53 -33.36 -67.06
N ILE A 50 9.33 -33.23 -66.49
CA ILE A 50 8.04 -33.45 -67.18
C ILE A 50 7.75 -32.33 -68.20
N ALA A 51 8.04 -31.07 -67.89
CA ALA A 51 7.81 -29.92 -68.76
C ALA A 51 8.77 -29.88 -69.97
N LEU A 52 10.04 -30.29 -69.77
CA LEU A 52 11.02 -30.44 -70.86
C LEU A 52 10.75 -31.66 -71.75
N MET A 53 9.87 -32.58 -71.33
CA MET A 53 9.38 -33.73 -72.11
C MET A 53 8.19 -33.38 -73.03
N GLY A 54 8.25 -32.22 -73.71
CA GLY A 54 7.42 -31.90 -74.88
C GLY A 54 7.74 -32.79 -76.09
N LEU A 55 7.66 -34.10 -75.91
CA LEU A 55 8.09 -35.13 -76.84
C LEU A 55 6.97 -36.14 -77.06
N ASN A 56 6.59 -36.32 -78.33
CA ASN A 56 5.58 -37.26 -78.78
C ASN A 56 5.96 -38.70 -78.42
N LYS A 57 5.50 -39.17 -77.25
CA LYS A 57 5.88 -40.44 -76.62
C LYS A 57 5.67 -41.67 -77.53
N ARG A 58 4.74 -41.64 -78.49
CA ARG A 58 4.56 -42.74 -79.46
C ARG A 58 5.77 -42.94 -80.38
N LYS A 59 6.48 -41.86 -80.75
CA LYS A 59 7.67 -41.93 -81.63
C LYS A 59 8.90 -42.42 -80.88
N LEU A 60 9.09 -41.96 -79.65
CA LEU A 60 10.19 -42.41 -78.78
C LEU A 60 10.05 -43.88 -78.36
N ILE A 61 8.81 -44.36 -78.15
CA ILE A 61 8.53 -45.76 -77.81
C ILE A 61 8.78 -46.68 -79.01
N LYS A 62 8.48 -46.24 -80.24
CA LYS A 62 8.79 -47.01 -81.46
C LYS A 62 10.30 -47.13 -81.68
N GLU A 63 11.06 -46.04 -81.48
CA GLU A 63 12.53 -46.01 -81.60
C GLU A 63 13.25 -46.75 -80.45
N ALA A 64 12.67 -46.81 -79.25
CA ALA A 64 13.20 -47.59 -78.12
C ALA A 64 12.95 -49.11 -78.26
N ILE A 65 11.87 -49.53 -78.93
CA ILE A 65 11.61 -50.94 -79.27
C ILE A 65 12.65 -51.45 -80.26
N GLU A 66 13.08 -50.63 -81.23
CA GLU A 66 14.07 -50.99 -82.25
C GLU A 66 15.52 -51.05 -81.72
N CYS A 67 15.83 -50.33 -80.63
CA CYS A 67 17.18 -50.28 -80.03
C CYS A 67 17.38 -51.21 -78.81
N GLY A 68 16.43 -52.09 -78.51
CA GLY A 68 16.59 -53.15 -77.49
C GLY A 68 16.76 -52.68 -76.04
N CYS A 69 16.54 -51.40 -75.75
CA CYS A 69 16.69 -50.82 -74.41
C CYS A 69 15.31 -50.50 -73.82
N ILE A 70 14.62 -51.49 -73.26
CA ILE A 70 13.45 -51.24 -72.42
C ILE A 70 13.88 -51.15 -70.96
N ILE A 71 13.71 -49.95 -70.40
CA ILE A 71 13.45 -49.72 -68.99
C ILE A 71 12.01 -50.17 -68.72
N SER A 72 11.78 -50.97 -67.68
CA SER A 72 10.43 -51.16 -67.14
C SER A 72 9.93 -49.80 -66.61
N GLN A 73 9.13 -49.09 -67.40
CA GLN A 73 8.31 -47.99 -66.90
C GLN A 73 7.01 -48.56 -66.34
N THR A 74 6.74 -48.28 -65.07
CA THR A 74 5.38 -47.95 -64.66
C THR A 74 5.25 -46.43 -64.64
N ALA A 75 4.62 -45.88 -65.69
CA ALA A 75 3.91 -44.62 -65.60
C ALA A 75 2.71 -44.66 -66.55
N SER A 76 1.51 -44.66 -65.98
CA SER A 76 0.32 -44.22 -66.70
C SER A 76 -0.26 -43.00 -65.98
N PRO A 77 -0.41 -41.85 -66.66
CA PRO A 77 -1.12 -40.70 -66.14
C PRO A 77 -2.62 -40.92 -66.34
N CYS A 78 -3.28 -41.51 -65.35
CA CYS A 78 -4.74 -41.43 -65.21
C CYS A 78 -5.06 -40.58 -63.97
N GLY A 79 -4.74 -39.30 -64.04
CA GLY A 79 -5.44 -38.34 -63.20
C GLY A 79 -6.75 -38.02 -63.92
N THR A 80 -7.87 -38.58 -63.47
CA THR A 80 -9.17 -37.88 -63.38
C THR A 80 -10.31 -38.80 -62.91
N MET A 81 -11.03 -38.32 -61.89
CA MET A 81 -12.28 -38.78 -61.28
C MET A 81 -12.27 -39.88 -60.20
N LEU A 82 -11.70 -41.08 -60.36
CA LEU A 82 -11.86 -42.12 -59.30
C LEU A 82 -11.03 -41.87 -58.02
N PHE A 83 -9.81 -41.32 -58.13
CA PHE A 83 -8.94 -41.04 -56.98
C PHE A 83 -9.41 -39.84 -56.12
N ALA A 84 -10.23 -38.95 -56.67
CA ALA A 84 -10.84 -37.86 -55.91
C ALA A 84 -11.91 -38.39 -54.94
N TRP A 85 -12.66 -39.42 -55.34
CA TRP A 85 -13.59 -40.12 -54.46
C TRP A 85 -12.87 -40.86 -53.32
N PHE A 86 -11.75 -41.54 -53.60
CA PHE A 86 -10.94 -42.18 -52.55
C PHE A 86 -10.28 -41.18 -51.59
N ARG A 87 -9.99 -39.95 -52.02
CA ARG A 87 -9.53 -38.87 -51.14
C ARG A 87 -10.61 -38.39 -50.17
N LEU A 88 -11.89 -38.45 -50.56
CA LEU A 88 -13.00 -38.05 -49.68
C LEU A 88 -13.31 -39.13 -48.63
N PHE A 89 -13.21 -40.41 -48.99
CA PHE A 89 -13.46 -41.54 -48.08
C PHE A 89 -12.22 -42.01 -47.29
N GLY A 90 -11.01 -41.60 -47.67
CA GLY A 90 -9.77 -42.05 -47.04
C GLY A 90 -9.62 -41.64 -45.57
N THR A 91 -10.44 -40.71 -45.09
CA THR A 91 -10.56 -40.36 -43.67
C THR A 91 -11.47 -41.31 -42.89
N LEU A 92 -12.34 -42.09 -43.55
CA LEU A 92 -13.35 -42.92 -42.90
C LEU A 92 -12.92 -44.39 -42.72
N LEU A 93 -12.14 -44.97 -43.64
CA LEU A 93 -11.66 -46.37 -43.57
C LEU A 93 -10.26 -46.54 -44.23
N PRO A 94 -9.16 -46.25 -43.50
CA PRO A 94 -7.78 -46.39 -44.00
C PRO A 94 -7.41 -47.76 -44.61
N PRO A 95 -7.90 -48.91 -44.09
CA PRO A 95 -7.58 -50.22 -44.67
C PRO A 95 -8.08 -50.41 -46.10
N VAL A 96 -9.20 -49.78 -46.47
CA VAL A 96 -9.81 -49.93 -47.81
C VAL A 96 -9.00 -49.21 -48.89
N VAL A 97 -8.45 -48.03 -48.57
CA VAL A 97 -7.60 -47.26 -49.49
C VAL A 97 -6.26 -47.99 -49.73
N GLN A 98 -5.70 -48.63 -48.71
CA GLN A 98 -4.50 -49.47 -48.84
C GLN A 98 -4.71 -50.64 -49.81
N VAL A 99 -5.83 -51.36 -49.68
CA VAL A 99 -6.16 -52.48 -50.57
C VAL A 99 -6.36 -52.00 -52.01
N ALA A 100 -6.97 -50.83 -52.22
CA ALA A 100 -7.17 -50.26 -53.55
C ALA A 100 -5.85 -49.81 -54.23
N ILE A 101 -4.96 -49.14 -53.50
CA ILE A 101 -3.62 -48.74 -54.01
C ILE A 101 -2.76 -49.98 -54.26
N GLY A 102 -2.86 -50.98 -53.38
CA GLY A 102 -2.22 -52.27 -53.55
C GLY A 102 -2.68 -53.00 -54.81
N ALA A 103 -3.99 -53.04 -55.05
CA ALA A 103 -4.59 -53.64 -56.24
C ALA A 103 -4.14 -52.92 -57.53
N ASP A 104 -4.02 -51.59 -57.52
CA ASP A 104 -3.51 -50.82 -58.67
C ASP A 104 -2.03 -51.13 -58.97
N ARG A 105 -1.19 -51.24 -57.93
CA ARG A 105 0.23 -51.62 -58.08
C ARG A 105 0.38 -53.06 -58.56
N VAL A 106 -0.40 -53.99 -58.02
CA VAL A 106 -0.46 -55.39 -58.49
C VAL A 106 -0.94 -55.45 -59.95
N ALA A 107 -1.98 -54.70 -60.29
CA ALA A 107 -2.48 -54.60 -61.66
C ALA A 107 -1.41 -54.06 -62.62
N CYS A 108 -0.64 -53.04 -62.22
CA CYS A 108 0.47 -52.50 -63.02
C CYS A 108 1.62 -53.49 -63.22
N ILE A 109 1.93 -54.31 -62.20
CA ILE A 109 2.96 -55.37 -62.29
C ILE A 109 2.50 -56.51 -63.21
N LEU A 110 1.21 -56.86 -63.19
CA LEU A 110 0.63 -57.95 -64.00
C LEU A 110 0.22 -57.53 -65.41
N LYS A 111 -0.02 -56.24 -65.68
CA LYS A 111 -0.46 -55.70 -66.99
C LYS A 111 0.40 -56.14 -68.19
N PRO A 112 1.74 -56.24 -68.10
CA PRO A 112 2.57 -56.71 -69.21
C PRO A 112 2.31 -58.18 -69.59
N PHE A 113 1.87 -59.01 -68.64
CA PHE A 113 1.60 -60.44 -68.84
C PHE A 113 0.30 -60.68 -69.62
N TRP A 114 -0.69 -59.79 -69.51
CA TRP A 114 -1.92 -59.85 -70.30
C TRP A 114 -1.70 -59.54 -71.79
N HIS A 115 -0.55 -58.96 -72.15
CA HIS A 115 -0.21 -58.58 -73.53
C HIS A 115 0.89 -59.43 -74.19
N ARG A 116 1.50 -60.41 -73.49
CA ARG A 116 2.50 -61.31 -74.08
C ARG A 116 2.09 -62.79 -73.90
N ARG A 117 2.09 -63.56 -74.98
CA ARG A 117 1.71 -64.99 -74.97
C ARG A 117 2.78 -65.95 -74.43
N HIS A 118 4.06 -65.56 -74.30
CA HIS A 118 5.12 -66.36 -73.64
C HIS A 118 6.10 -65.47 -72.87
N LEU A 119 6.55 -65.94 -71.70
CA LEU A 119 7.47 -65.25 -70.79
C LEU A 119 8.72 -66.09 -70.53
N ASP A 120 9.89 -65.45 -70.53
CA ASP A 120 11.15 -66.06 -70.12
C ASP A 120 11.24 -66.14 -68.58
N SER A 121 11.96 -67.16 -68.11
CA SER A 121 12.27 -67.48 -66.72
C SER A 121 12.81 -66.31 -65.88
N LYS A 122 13.53 -65.36 -66.49
CA LYS A 122 14.08 -64.18 -65.78
C LYS A 122 13.02 -63.11 -65.48
N ASP A 123 12.15 -62.82 -66.44
CA ASP A 123 11.07 -61.83 -66.27
C ASP A 123 10.04 -62.30 -65.24
N SER A 124 9.76 -63.61 -65.23
CA SER A 124 8.89 -64.24 -64.23
C SER A 124 9.45 -64.10 -62.81
N ARG A 125 10.76 -64.25 -62.59
CA ARG A 125 11.38 -64.12 -61.25
C ARG A 125 11.37 -62.69 -60.72
N LEU A 126 11.64 -61.71 -61.58
CA LEU A 126 11.62 -60.30 -61.19
C LEU A 126 10.20 -59.83 -60.87
N CYS A 127 9.22 -60.34 -61.62
CA CYS A 127 7.80 -60.11 -61.37
C CYS A 127 7.36 -60.73 -60.05
N ILE A 128 7.72 -62.01 -59.78
CA ILE A 128 7.44 -62.67 -58.50
C ILE A 128 8.04 -61.89 -57.33
N ALA A 129 9.30 -61.46 -57.43
CA ALA A 129 9.94 -60.68 -56.38
C ALA A 129 9.24 -59.33 -56.12
N SER A 130 8.81 -58.65 -57.18
CA SER A 130 8.08 -57.38 -57.08
C SER A 130 6.67 -57.56 -56.52
N LEU A 131 5.98 -58.62 -56.94
CA LEU A 131 4.65 -58.98 -56.43
C LEU A 131 4.71 -59.37 -54.95
N SER A 132 5.70 -60.18 -54.56
CA SER A 132 5.94 -60.58 -53.16
C SER A 132 6.24 -59.37 -52.29
N PHE A 133 7.06 -58.42 -52.74
CA PHE A 133 7.35 -57.20 -51.99
C PHE A 133 6.11 -56.33 -51.78
N VAL A 134 5.28 -56.17 -52.82
CA VAL A 134 4.02 -55.40 -52.73
C VAL A 134 3.03 -56.10 -51.79
N ILE A 135 2.87 -57.42 -51.90
CA ILE A 135 1.94 -58.19 -51.06
C ILE A 135 2.40 -58.17 -49.58
N ILE A 136 3.69 -58.34 -49.30
CA ILE A 136 4.24 -58.28 -47.93
C ILE A 136 4.05 -56.88 -47.33
N SER A 137 4.30 -55.83 -48.12
CA SER A 137 4.12 -54.45 -47.67
C SER A 137 2.65 -54.11 -47.39
N LEU A 138 1.73 -54.62 -48.20
CA LEU A 138 0.29 -54.46 -48.00
C LEU A 138 -0.20 -55.22 -46.76
N LEU A 139 0.27 -56.46 -46.56
CA LEU A 139 -0.07 -57.26 -45.37
C LEU A 139 0.44 -56.59 -44.09
N LEU A 140 1.71 -56.17 -44.05
CA LEU A 140 2.28 -55.47 -42.89
C LEU A 140 1.55 -54.15 -42.62
N GLY A 141 1.25 -53.38 -43.65
CA GLY A 141 0.47 -52.14 -43.55
C GLY A 141 -0.95 -52.37 -43.02
N PHE A 142 -1.65 -53.39 -43.51
CA PHE A 142 -3.01 -53.73 -43.09
C PHE A 142 -3.05 -54.23 -41.64
N THR A 143 -2.11 -55.11 -41.27
CA THR A 143 -2.01 -55.67 -39.90
C THR A 143 -1.72 -54.59 -38.86
N ASN A 144 -0.87 -53.62 -39.20
CA ASN A 144 -0.51 -52.53 -38.30
C ASN A 144 -1.66 -51.50 -38.14
N THR A 145 -2.46 -51.32 -39.19
CA THR A 145 -3.65 -50.45 -39.16
C THR A 145 -4.77 -51.04 -38.29
N LEU A 146 -4.98 -52.36 -38.33
CA LEU A 146 -5.96 -53.04 -37.47
C LEU A 146 -5.55 -53.03 -35.98
N LYS A 147 -4.25 -53.16 -35.67
CA LYS A 147 -3.76 -53.21 -34.29
C LYS A 147 -3.92 -51.90 -33.51
N THR A 148 -4.01 -50.76 -34.19
CA THR A 148 -3.92 -49.45 -33.54
C THR A 148 -5.27 -48.81 -33.23
N ASN A 149 -6.40 -49.36 -33.72
CA ASN A 149 -7.80 -48.99 -33.44
C ASN A 149 -8.09 -47.47 -33.32
N ASP A 150 -7.40 -46.63 -34.10
CA ASP A 150 -7.34 -45.19 -33.86
C ASP A 150 -8.14 -44.41 -34.93
N ARG A 151 -9.22 -43.75 -34.50
CA ARG A 151 -10.08 -42.90 -35.34
C ARG A 151 -9.75 -41.43 -35.05
N ALA A 152 -9.01 -40.83 -35.98
CA ALA A 152 -8.68 -39.41 -36.11
C ALA A 152 -7.42 -38.88 -35.40
N THR A 153 -6.49 -38.36 -36.21
CA THR A 153 -5.67 -37.18 -35.88
C THR A 153 -5.07 -36.57 -37.15
N PHE A 154 -4.97 -35.23 -37.17
CA PHE A 154 -4.64 -34.39 -38.33
C PHE A 154 -3.16 -33.99 -38.35
N PHE A 155 -2.45 -34.30 -39.44
CA PHE A 155 -1.21 -33.60 -39.83
C PHE A 155 -1.20 -33.43 -41.35
N SER A 156 -0.98 -32.20 -41.81
CA SER A 156 -1.03 -31.81 -43.22
C SER A 156 0.37 -31.87 -43.83
N CYS A 157 0.58 -32.73 -44.84
CA CYS A 157 1.75 -32.64 -45.70
C CYS A 157 1.40 -32.92 -47.17
N GLY A 158 1.86 -32.02 -48.05
CA GLY A 158 2.27 -32.19 -49.45
C GLY A 158 1.35 -32.82 -50.50
N ARG A 159 0.61 -33.89 -50.19
CA ARG A 159 -0.29 -34.60 -51.13
C ARG A 159 -1.62 -35.04 -50.51
N LYS A 160 -2.05 -34.39 -49.42
CA LYS A 160 -3.36 -34.52 -48.73
C LYS A 160 -3.85 -35.98 -48.61
N ALA A 161 -3.10 -36.82 -47.92
CA ALA A 161 -3.58 -38.07 -47.34
C ALA A 161 -3.10 -38.17 -45.88
N THR A 162 -4.02 -38.46 -44.95
CA THR A 162 -3.82 -38.46 -43.49
C THR A 162 -3.45 -39.84 -42.96
N PHE A 163 -2.48 -39.92 -42.05
CA PHE A 163 -1.93 -41.16 -41.48
C PHE A 163 -1.69 -41.04 -39.96
N SER A 164 -1.81 -42.14 -39.21
CA SER A 164 -1.43 -42.17 -37.78
C SER A 164 0.10 -42.09 -37.59
N LYS A 165 0.56 -41.64 -36.41
CA LYS A 165 2.00 -41.38 -36.13
C LYS A 165 2.88 -42.63 -36.33
N GLY A 166 2.38 -43.81 -35.95
CA GLY A 166 3.07 -45.09 -36.19
C GLY A 166 3.06 -45.53 -37.66
N TYR A 167 1.98 -45.25 -38.38
CA TYR A 167 1.87 -45.57 -39.81
C TYR A 167 2.70 -44.62 -40.68
N ALA A 168 2.82 -43.34 -40.28
CA ALA A 168 3.68 -42.37 -40.94
C ALA A 168 5.15 -42.82 -40.94
N PHE A 169 5.69 -43.29 -39.80
CA PHE A 169 7.07 -43.77 -39.71
C PHE A 169 7.33 -44.96 -40.65
N TYR A 170 6.39 -45.89 -40.75
CA TYR A 170 6.46 -47.02 -41.70
C TYR A 170 6.43 -46.56 -43.16
N VAL A 171 5.52 -45.65 -43.52
CA VAL A 171 5.43 -45.08 -44.88
C VAL A 171 6.73 -44.37 -45.25
N TYR A 172 7.30 -43.55 -44.36
CA TYR A 172 8.58 -42.87 -44.61
C TYR A 172 9.75 -43.83 -44.77
N PHE A 173 9.80 -44.92 -43.99
CA PHE A 173 10.86 -45.92 -44.11
C PHE A 173 10.80 -46.68 -45.43
N ILE A 174 9.60 -47.13 -45.84
CA ILE A 174 9.39 -47.85 -47.10
C ILE A 174 9.56 -46.94 -48.33
N GLU A 175 9.04 -45.71 -48.30
CA GLU A 175 9.21 -44.75 -49.39
C GLU A 175 10.69 -44.37 -49.55
N SER A 176 11.42 -44.10 -48.46
CA SER A 176 12.85 -43.78 -48.51
C SER A 176 13.68 -44.95 -49.08
N GLY A 177 13.35 -46.19 -48.72
CA GLY A 177 13.95 -47.39 -49.31
C GLY A 177 13.65 -47.50 -50.81
N GLY A 178 12.43 -47.20 -51.24
CA GLY A 178 12.03 -47.18 -52.66
C GLY A 178 12.78 -46.13 -53.47
N TYR A 179 12.95 -44.90 -52.94
CA TYR A 179 13.69 -43.84 -53.61
C TYR A 179 15.20 -44.14 -53.70
N LEU A 180 15.79 -44.80 -52.70
CA LEU A 180 17.19 -45.25 -52.75
C LEU A 180 17.42 -46.31 -53.84
N ILE A 181 16.49 -47.27 -53.98
CA ILE A 181 16.56 -48.28 -55.04
C ILE A 181 16.39 -47.61 -56.41
N ALA A 182 15.45 -46.67 -56.55
CA ALA A 182 15.26 -45.91 -57.78
C ALA A 182 16.50 -45.05 -58.15
N LEU A 183 17.16 -44.45 -57.14
CA LEU A 183 18.41 -43.70 -57.31
C LEU A 183 19.54 -44.62 -57.79
N PHE A 184 19.67 -45.80 -57.20
CA PHE A 184 20.65 -46.81 -57.61
C PHE A 184 20.41 -47.29 -59.05
N LEU A 185 19.18 -47.67 -59.39
CA LEU A 185 18.81 -48.13 -60.73
C LEU A 185 19.01 -47.03 -61.79
N SER A 186 18.68 -45.77 -61.47
CA SER A 186 18.91 -44.62 -62.36
C SER A 186 20.39 -44.36 -62.59
N THR A 187 21.23 -44.54 -61.56
CA THR A 187 22.69 -44.41 -61.65
C THR A 187 23.30 -45.49 -62.53
N VAL A 188 22.85 -46.75 -62.37
CA VAL A 188 23.26 -47.87 -63.22
C VAL A 188 22.84 -47.64 -64.67
N ALA A 189 21.60 -47.20 -64.92
CA ALA A 189 21.10 -46.88 -66.26
C ALA A 189 21.90 -45.74 -66.93
N TYR A 190 22.22 -44.68 -66.20
CA TYR A 190 23.06 -43.58 -66.68
C TYR A 190 24.49 -44.03 -67.03
N SER A 191 25.10 -44.86 -66.17
CA SER A 191 26.43 -45.43 -66.39
C SER A 191 26.49 -46.31 -67.63
N SER A 192 25.50 -47.19 -67.83
CA SER A 192 25.38 -48.04 -69.01
C SER A 192 25.15 -47.23 -70.30
N ALA A 193 24.30 -46.20 -70.26
CA ALA A 193 24.11 -45.25 -71.36
C ALA A 193 25.40 -44.46 -71.71
N ARG A 194 26.37 -44.38 -70.80
CA ARG A 194 27.65 -43.70 -71.04
C ARG A 194 28.61 -44.54 -71.91
N LYS A 195 28.50 -45.88 -71.85
CA LYS A 195 29.43 -46.84 -72.46
C LYS A 195 29.11 -47.24 -73.91
N VAL A 196 27.97 -46.81 -74.46
CA VAL A 196 27.58 -47.10 -75.86
C VAL A 196 28.44 -46.27 -76.84
N GLN A 197 29.18 -46.94 -77.75
CA GLN A 197 29.99 -46.34 -78.83
C GLN A 197 29.11 -45.74 -79.94
N GLN A 198 29.41 -44.53 -80.45
CA GLN A 198 28.44 -43.72 -81.23
C GLN A 198 28.96 -43.15 -82.56
N THR A 199 28.14 -43.33 -83.61
CA THR A 199 28.07 -42.52 -84.85
C THR A 199 27.32 -41.18 -84.61
N ARG A 200 27.55 -40.18 -85.49
CA ARG A 200 27.17 -38.75 -85.29
C ARG A 200 25.66 -38.51 -85.03
N ALA A 201 24.77 -39.37 -85.55
CA ALA A 201 23.32 -39.24 -85.36
C ALA A 201 22.81 -39.72 -83.99
N ILE A 202 23.46 -40.73 -83.38
CA ILE A 202 23.09 -41.26 -82.05
C ILE A 202 23.59 -40.34 -80.92
N LYS A 203 24.64 -39.53 -81.18
CA LYS A 203 25.22 -38.56 -80.23
C LYS A 203 24.23 -37.53 -79.70
N MET A 204 23.29 -37.07 -80.52
CA MET A 204 22.36 -36.00 -80.15
C MET A 204 21.16 -36.51 -79.32
N GLN A 205 20.66 -37.70 -79.64
CA GLN A 205 19.60 -38.40 -78.88
C GLN A 205 20.10 -38.87 -77.50
N MET A 206 21.32 -39.41 -77.44
CA MET A 206 21.93 -39.86 -76.19
C MET A 206 22.29 -38.72 -75.23
N LYS A 207 22.57 -37.51 -75.75
CA LYS A 207 22.75 -36.31 -74.92
C LYS A 207 21.44 -35.95 -74.19
N LYS A 208 20.29 -36.04 -74.86
CA LYS A 208 18.96 -35.80 -74.25
C LYS A 208 18.60 -36.86 -73.20
N ILE A 209 18.84 -38.14 -73.47
CA ILE A 209 18.57 -39.23 -72.52
C ILE A 209 19.45 -39.09 -71.26
N ARG A 210 20.72 -38.72 -71.41
CA ARG A 210 21.62 -38.45 -70.28
C ARG A 210 21.15 -37.27 -69.42
N TYR A 211 20.64 -36.20 -70.04
CA TYR A 211 20.04 -35.07 -69.31
C TYR A 211 18.80 -35.48 -68.50
N ILE A 212 17.93 -36.32 -69.07
CA ILE A 212 16.72 -36.81 -68.40
C ILE A 212 17.08 -37.70 -67.21
N LEU A 213 18.04 -38.62 -67.38
CA LEU A 213 18.50 -39.49 -66.29
C LEU A 213 19.21 -38.70 -65.17
N ALA A 214 19.94 -37.63 -65.52
CA ALA A 214 20.54 -36.73 -64.54
C ALA A 214 19.50 -35.93 -63.75
N LEU A 215 18.43 -35.46 -64.40
CA LEU A 215 17.31 -34.80 -63.71
C LEU A 215 16.52 -35.77 -62.82
N GLY A 216 16.31 -37.01 -63.26
CA GLY A 216 15.71 -38.06 -62.42
C GLY A 216 16.55 -38.43 -61.20
N PHE A 217 17.89 -38.47 -61.37
CA PHE A 217 18.83 -38.64 -60.26
C PHE A 217 18.75 -37.48 -59.26
N LEU A 218 18.79 -36.23 -59.73
CA LEU A 218 18.64 -35.05 -58.88
C LEU A 218 17.31 -35.06 -58.12
N SER A 219 16.20 -35.36 -58.79
CA SER A 219 14.88 -35.46 -58.16
C SER A 219 14.83 -36.53 -57.06
N CYS A 220 15.39 -37.73 -57.30
CA CYS A 220 15.44 -38.78 -56.27
C CYS A 220 16.39 -38.43 -55.12
N ALA A 221 17.53 -37.81 -55.39
CA ALA A 221 18.52 -37.44 -54.38
C ALA A 221 18.00 -36.35 -53.42
N PHE A 222 17.31 -35.34 -53.94
CA PHE A 222 16.69 -34.28 -53.13
C PHE A 222 15.50 -34.75 -52.29
N VAL A 223 14.97 -35.94 -52.54
CA VAL A 223 13.90 -36.56 -51.73
C VAL A 223 14.45 -37.62 -50.76
N ALA A 224 15.41 -38.45 -51.18
CA ALA A 224 15.94 -39.54 -50.35
C ALA A 224 16.89 -39.06 -49.24
N ILE A 225 17.78 -38.12 -49.53
CA ILE A 225 18.82 -37.68 -48.58
C ILE A 225 18.22 -36.94 -47.36
N PRO A 226 17.30 -35.98 -47.53
CA PRO A 226 16.70 -35.29 -46.39
C PRO A 226 15.89 -36.20 -45.46
N ASN A 227 15.18 -37.19 -46.02
CA ASN A 227 14.42 -38.16 -45.23
C ASN A 227 15.34 -39.06 -44.38
N ILE A 228 16.51 -39.45 -44.91
CA ILE A 228 17.51 -40.23 -44.15
C ILE A 228 18.17 -39.38 -43.05
N VAL A 229 18.51 -38.13 -43.35
CA VAL A 229 19.06 -37.18 -42.36
C VAL A 229 18.06 -36.95 -41.22
N SER A 230 16.76 -36.86 -41.51
CA SER A 230 15.73 -36.74 -40.47
C SER A 230 15.61 -37.98 -39.59
N VAL A 231 15.73 -39.19 -40.15
CA VAL A 231 15.72 -40.45 -39.38
C VAL A 231 16.96 -40.56 -38.49
N VAL A 232 18.14 -40.24 -39.02
CA VAL A 232 19.41 -40.25 -38.27
C VAL A 232 19.44 -39.17 -37.18
N SER A 233 18.95 -37.96 -37.48
CA SER A 233 18.82 -36.88 -36.48
C SER A 233 17.92 -37.30 -35.32
N THR A 234 16.79 -37.95 -35.59
CA THR A 234 15.89 -38.43 -34.53
C THR A 234 16.53 -39.52 -33.67
N LEU A 235 17.37 -40.37 -34.27
CA LEU A 235 18.11 -41.42 -33.57
C LEU A 235 19.22 -40.83 -32.68
N ILE A 236 19.95 -39.83 -33.17
CA ILE A 236 20.99 -39.10 -32.42
C ILE A 236 20.38 -38.31 -31.27
N THR A 237 19.25 -37.63 -31.47
CA THR A 237 18.55 -36.92 -30.39
C THR A 237 18.10 -37.88 -29.28
N ARG A 238 17.64 -39.09 -29.61
CA ARG A 238 17.27 -40.10 -28.62
C ARG A 238 18.47 -40.69 -27.87
N ILE A 239 19.60 -40.89 -28.54
CA ILE A 239 20.85 -41.33 -27.91
C ILE A 239 21.40 -40.22 -26.99
N MET A 240 21.35 -38.96 -27.42
CA MET A 240 21.72 -37.79 -26.61
C MET A 240 20.84 -37.65 -25.37
N ILE A 241 19.53 -37.87 -25.47
CA ILE A 241 18.62 -37.86 -24.31
C ILE A 241 18.97 -38.97 -23.31
N ILE A 242 19.34 -40.17 -23.78
CA ILE A 242 19.77 -41.28 -22.92
C ILE A 242 21.09 -40.95 -22.23
N ILE A 243 22.05 -40.33 -22.93
CA ILE A 243 23.34 -39.88 -22.36
C ILE A 243 23.12 -38.76 -21.33
N ILE A 244 22.23 -37.80 -21.61
CA ILE A 244 21.87 -36.72 -20.69
C ILE A 244 21.17 -37.26 -19.44
N LEU A 245 20.28 -38.25 -19.57
CA LEU A 245 19.65 -38.93 -18.43
C LEU A 245 20.66 -39.72 -17.58
N LEU A 246 21.67 -40.33 -18.21
CA LEU A 246 22.77 -41.01 -17.52
C LEU A 246 23.74 -40.02 -16.83
N CYS A 247 23.99 -38.85 -17.42
CA CYS A 247 24.77 -37.79 -16.78
C CYS A 247 24.02 -37.10 -15.62
N LEU A 248 22.69 -36.93 -15.74
CA LEU A 248 21.84 -36.40 -14.66
C LEU A 248 21.67 -37.36 -13.47
N ALA A 249 21.87 -38.66 -13.69
CA ALA A 249 21.85 -39.65 -12.61
C ALA A 249 23.19 -39.73 -11.83
N LEU A 250 24.28 -39.19 -12.37
CA LEU A 250 25.64 -39.29 -11.79
C LEU A 250 26.18 -37.97 -11.24
N ASN A 251 25.60 -36.83 -11.59
CA ASN A 251 25.90 -35.54 -10.98
C ASN A 251 24.72 -35.12 -10.09
N GLY A 252 25.00 -34.86 -8.81
CA GLY A 252 24.03 -34.24 -7.91
C GLY A 252 23.39 -33.04 -8.57
N ILE A 253 22.06 -32.95 -8.48
CA ILE A 253 21.27 -31.87 -9.04
C ILE A 253 21.69 -30.57 -8.33
N GLU A 254 22.52 -29.76 -8.98
CA GLU A 254 22.52 -28.32 -8.72
C GLU A 254 21.15 -27.80 -9.19
N SER A 255 20.36 -27.32 -8.23
CA SER A 255 19.09 -26.66 -8.47
C SER A 255 19.31 -25.50 -9.44
N THR A 256 18.56 -25.49 -10.54
CA THR A 256 18.38 -24.24 -11.31
C THR A 256 17.84 -23.17 -10.37
N PRO A 257 18.43 -21.96 -10.29
CA PRO A 257 17.88 -20.90 -9.47
C PRO A 257 16.45 -20.62 -9.95
N LYS A 258 15.47 -20.75 -9.06
CA LYS A 258 14.09 -20.34 -9.33
C LYS A 258 14.10 -18.83 -9.51
N VAL A 259 14.15 -18.37 -10.76
CA VAL A 259 14.06 -16.95 -11.13
C VAL A 259 12.76 -16.39 -10.58
N VAL A 260 12.82 -15.26 -9.87
CA VAL A 260 11.64 -14.59 -9.31
C VAL A 260 11.19 -13.50 -10.30
N PRO A 261 9.90 -13.47 -10.68
CA PRO A 261 9.37 -12.42 -11.55
C PRO A 261 9.71 -11.01 -11.03
N PRO A 262 10.08 -10.04 -11.90
CA PRO A 262 10.46 -8.69 -11.49
C PRO A 262 9.51 -8.00 -10.52
N ASN A 263 8.20 -8.23 -10.66
CA ASN A 263 7.15 -7.65 -9.81
C ASN A 263 6.98 -8.33 -8.44
N GLN A 264 7.70 -9.41 -8.16
CA GLN A 264 7.57 -10.21 -6.92
C GLN A 264 8.89 -10.38 -6.17
N ARG A 265 9.93 -9.64 -6.56
CA ARG A 265 11.27 -9.71 -5.96
C ARG A 265 11.28 -9.10 -4.56
N ILE A 266 12.06 -9.71 -3.69
CA ILE A 266 12.48 -9.10 -2.43
C ILE A 266 13.93 -8.67 -2.61
N ASP A 267 14.17 -7.36 -2.52
CA ASP A 267 15.49 -6.78 -2.73
C ASP A 267 16.51 -7.32 -1.70
N CYS A 268 17.62 -7.86 -2.21
CA CYS A 268 18.75 -8.34 -1.41
C CYS A 268 19.83 -7.26 -1.22
N SER A 269 19.77 -6.18 -2.00
CA SER A 269 20.61 -4.99 -1.84
C SER A 269 19.77 -3.71 -1.92
N PRO A 270 18.87 -3.46 -0.94
CA PRO A 270 18.00 -2.28 -0.92
C PRO A 270 18.71 -0.91 -0.90
N LYS A 271 20.02 -0.84 -0.68
CA LYS A 271 20.80 0.39 -0.81
C LYS A 271 21.11 0.65 -2.30
N PRO A 272 21.06 1.92 -2.77
CA PRO A 272 21.51 2.24 -4.12
C PRO A 272 22.93 1.76 -4.42
N GLY A 273 23.16 1.29 -5.65
CA GLY A 273 24.46 0.79 -6.09
C GLY A 273 24.70 -0.70 -5.80
N ALA A 274 23.70 -1.54 -6.10
CA ALA A 274 23.85 -2.98 -6.02
C ALA A 274 25.05 -3.47 -6.85
N ASP A 275 25.87 -4.34 -6.26
CA ASP A 275 27.07 -4.91 -6.87
C ASP A 275 26.88 -6.41 -7.14
N GLN A 276 27.20 -6.85 -8.36
CA GLN A 276 27.02 -8.23 -8.79
C GLN A 276 27.84 -9.21 -7.96
N ALA A 277 29.11 -8.89 -7.67
CA ALA A 277 29.97 -9.78 -6.92
C ALA A 277 29.47 -9.95 -5.47
N SER A 278 29.07 -8.86 -4.82
CA SER A 278 28.44 -8.87 -3.50
C SER A 278 27.11 -9.64 -3.50
N CYS A 279 26.25 -9.43 -4.51
CA CYS A 279 24.98 -10.14 -4.63
C CYS A 279 25.17 -11.66 -4.65
N LEU A 280 26.06 -12.14 -5.52
CA LEU A 280 26.37 -13.56 -5.67
C LEU A 280 27.09 -14.12 -4.45
N ALA A 281 27.95 -13.33 -3.78
CA ALA A 281 28.63 -13.74 -2.55
C ALA A 281 27.64 -14.06 -1.41
N HIS A 282 26.50 -13.37 -1.36
CA HIS A 282 25.42 -13.65 -0.40
C HIS A 282 24.44 -14.73 -0.86
N LYS A 283 24.73 -15.40 -1.98
CA LYS A 283 23.85 -16.38 -2.65
C LYS A 283 22.50 -15.79 -3.08
N CYS A 284 22.45 -14.48 -3.32
CA CYS A 284 21.30 -13.84 -3.95
C CYS A 284 21.35 -14.04 -5.46
N ILE A 285 20.25 -13.73 -6.14
CA ILE A 285 20.15 -13.83 -7.59
C ILE A 285 20.38 -12.45 -8.20
N TRP A 286 21.29 -12.40 -9.17
CA TRP A 286 21.56 -11.22 -9.97
C TRP A 286 20.83 -11.27 -11.31
N ASP A 287 20.24 -10.15 -11.71
CA ASP A 287 19.56 -9.98 -12.98
C ASP A 287 20.22 -8.86 -13.80
N ASP A 288 20.94 -9.27 -14.85
CA ASP A 288 21.60 -8.37 -15.79
C ASP A 288 20.62 -7.58 -16.67
N GLU A 289 19.41 -8.10 -16.94
CA GLU A 289 18.44 -7.43 -17.83
C GLU A 289 17.86 -6.17 -17.19
N HIS A 290 17.59 -6.22 -15.89
CA HIS A 290 17.00 -5.12 -15.14
C HIS A 290 18.02 -4.33 -14.31
N TYR A 291 19.33 -4.59 -14.45
CA TYR A 291 20.36 -3.82 -13.77
C TYR A 291 20.30 -2.32 -14.07
N SER A 292 19.94 -1.95 -15.31
CA SER A 292 19.79 -0.55 -15.71
C SER A 292 18.46 0.09 -15.28
N ASP A 293 17.49 -0.72 -14.85
CA ASP A 293 16.19 -0.27 -14.37
C ASP A 293 16.20 -0.14 -12.84
N ILE A 294 16.41 1.07 -12.36
CA ILE A 294 16.44 1.38 -10.92
C ILE A 294 15.09 1.17 -10.22
N THR A 295 14.00 0.91 -10.95
CA THR A 295 12.67 0.68 -10.38
C THR A 295 12.42 -0.78 -10.00
N ILE A 296 13.31 -1.70 -10.40
CA ILE A 296 13.21 -3.13 -10.18
C ILE A 296 14.50 -3.62 -9.48
N PRO A 297 14.41 -4.41 -8.40
CA PRO A 297 15.59 -4.99 -7.78
C PRO A 297 16.37 -5.89 -8.74
N SER A 298 17.60 -5.50 -9.06
CA SER A 298 18.54 -6.30 -9.87
C SER A 298 19.25 -7.38 -9.05
N CYS A 299 19.39 -7.18 -7.73
CA CYS A 299 19.85 -8.17 -6.78
C CYS A 299 18.71 -8.55 -5.83
N TYR A 300 18.27 -9.81 -5.84
CA TYR A 300 17.10 -10.22 -5.07
C TYR A 300 17.26 -11.61 -4.42
N PHE A 301 16.49 -11.85 -3.36
CA PHE A 301 16.55 -13.11 -2.62
C PHE A 301 15.92 -14.28 -3.42
N PRO A 302 16.52 -15.48 -3.39
CA PRO A 302 15.86 -16.68 -3.88
C PRO A 302 14.67 -17.08 -2.97
N PRO A 303 13.62 -17.74 -3.50
CA PRO A 303 12.40 -18.06 -2.74
C PRO A 303 12.60 -18.94 -1.49
N ASN A 304 13.70 -19.70 -1.43
CA ASN A 304 14.02 -20.58 -0.30
C ASN A 304 14.78 -19.86 0.84
N THR A 305 14.90 -18.53 0.78
CA THR A 305 15.53 -17.72 1.82
C THR A 305 14.60 -17.59 3.02
N GLY A 306 15.03 -18.12 4.18
CA GLY A 306 14.25 -18.02 5.40
C GLY A 306 14.71 -18.96 6.52
N TYR A 307 13.75 -19.33 7.36
CA TYR A 307 13.90 -20.31 8.44
C TYR A 307 13.06 -21.55 8.15
N VAL A 308 13.40 -22.70 8.71
CA VAL A 308 12.62 -23.95 8.62
C VAL A 308 12.03 -24.33 9.96
N ILE A 309 10.88 -24.99 9.96
CA ILE A 309 10.20 -25.42 11.20
C ILE A 309 10.93 -26.61 11.81
N ALA A 310 11.64 -26.39 12.91
CA ALA A 310 12.36 -27.42 13.66
C ALA A 310 11.44 -28.13 14.66
N GLN A 311 10.62 -27.37 15.39
CA GLN A 311 9.65 -27.89 16.34
C GLN A 311 8.31 -27.13 16.20
N LYS A 312 7.20 -27.86 16.30
CA LYS A 312 5.83 -27.32 16.28
C LYS A 312 5.06 -27.95 17.42
N SER A 313 4.58 -27.14 18.37
CA SER A 313 3.75 -27.57 19.49
C SER A 313 2.60 -26.59 19.65
N ASN A 314 1.40 -26.99 19.22
CA ASN A 314 0.21 -26.13 19.19
C ASN A 314 0.50 -24.78 18.47
N LEU A 315 0.36 -23.66 19.19
CA LEU A 315 0.58 -22.29 18.71
C LEU A 315 2.00 -21.74 19.00
N LYS A 316 2.95 -22.62 19.34
CA LYS A 316 4.36 -22.28 19.54
C LYS A 316 5.24 -23.07 18.57
N LEU A 317 6.17 -22.39 17.92
CA LEU A 317 7.11 -22.99 16.98
C LEU A 317 8.53 -22.57 17.32
N LYS A 318 9.47 -23.49 17.09
CA LYS A 318 10.90 -23.19 17.01
C LYS A 318 11.35 -23.31 15.58
N LEU A 319 12.03 -22.28 15.09
CA LEU A 319 12.53 -22.22 13.73
C LEU A 319 14.06 -22.23 13.73
N GLU A 320 14.65 -22.93 12.78
CA GLU A 320 16.10 -22.96 12.54
C GLU A 320 16.42 -22.26 11.22
N LYS A 321 17.52 -21.51 11.16
CA LYS A 321 17.92 -20.82 9.93
C LYS A 321 18.18 -21.83 8.81
N SER A 322 17.57 -21.61 7.63
CA SER A 322 17.77 -22.47 6.45
C SER A 322 19.22 -22.39 5.96
N LYS A 323 19.81 -23.56 5.63
CA LYS A 323 21.16 -23.67 5.06
C LYS A 323 21.19 -23.50 3.54
N ASP A 324 20.06 -23.73 2.90
CA ASP A 324 19.92 -23.77 1.44
C ASP A 324 19.54 -22.40 0.85
N GLY A 325 19.08 -21.47 1.68
CA GLY A 325 18.70 -20.11 1.29
C GLY A 325 19.86 -19.13 1.19
N ALA A 326 19.56 -17.90 0.76
CA ALA A 326 20.53 -16.82 0.78
C ALA A 326 20.96 -16.43 2.20
N MET A 327 22.19 -15.92 2.29
CA MET A 327 22.75 -15.37 3.52
C MET A 327 22.25 -13.94 3.71
N ASN A 328 22.05 -13.53 4.95
CA ASN A 328 21.76 -12.15 5.28
C ASN A 328 22.99 -11.28 4.96
N PRO A 329 22.88 -10.27 4.07
CA PRO A 329 24.02 -9.43 3.66
C PRO A 329 24.48 -8.43 4.73
N TYR A 330 23.64 -8.17 5.73
CA TYR A 330 23.84 -7.06 6.66
C TYR A 330 24.30 -7.51 8.04
N ASP A 331 23.81 -8.65 8.53
CA ASP A 331 24.18 -9.13 9.85
C ASP A 331 24.06 -10.66 9.94
N LYS A 332 24.70 -11.27 10.93
CA LYS A 332 24.62 -12.71 11.15
C LYS A 332 23.24 -13.07 11.73
N ASP A 333 22.47 -13.83 10.97
CA ASP A 333 21.18 -14.35 11.42
C ASP A 333 21.32 -15.17 12.72
N ILE A 334 20.34 -15.01 13.60
CA ILE A 334 20.20 -15.80 14.83
C ILE A 334 19.84 -17.24 14.42
N PRO A 335 20.60 -18.27 14.86
CA PRO A 335 20.40 -19.64 14.37
C PRO A 335 19.04 -20.24 14.70
N GLU A 336 18.48 -19.93 15.87
CA GLU A 336 17.18 -20.42 16.35
C GLU A 336 16.32 -19.24 16.80
N ILE A 337 15.08 -19.19 16.34
CA ILE A 337 14.09 -18.17 16.74
C ILE A 337 12.76 -18.85 17.10
N ASP A 338 11.99 -18.19 17.96
CA ASP A 338 10.69 -18.67 18.44
C ASP A 338 9.55 -17.91 17.76
N VAL A 339 8.47 -18.63 17.43
CA VAL A 339 7.20 -18.06 17.00
C VAL A 339 6.13 -18.39 18.03
N GLN A 340 5.40 -17.38 18.47
CA GLN A 340 4.23 -17.51 19.32
C GLN A 340 3.03 -16.90 18.61
N ILE A 341 1.94 -17.67 18.55
CA ILE A 341 0.69 -17.22 17.96
C ILE A 341 -0.35 -17.13 19.05
N THR A 342 -1.08 -16.01 19.08
CA THR A 342 -2.19 -15.81 20.00
C THR A 342 -3.43 -15.36 19.25
N LYS A 343 -4.59 -15.88 19.66
CA LYS A 343 -5.89 -15.46 19.16
C LYS A 343 -6.72 -14.98 20.34
N SER A 344 -7.02 -13.69 20.37
CA SER A 344 -7.81 -13.05 21.41
C SER A 344 -9.06 -12.46 20.78
N GLN A 345 -10.19 -13.13 20.98
CA GLN A 345 -11.44 -12.84 20.27
C GLN A 345 -11.21 -12.86 18.74
N ALA A 346 -11.43 -11.74 18.06
CA ALA A 346 -11.21 -11.60 16.62
C ALA A 346 -9.77 -11.22 16.23
N VAL A 347 -8.99 -10.71 17.18
CA VAL A 347 -7.62 -10.26 16.95
C VAL A 347 -6.68 -11.46 16.93
N LEU A 348 -5.88 -11.56 15.88
CA LEU A 348 -4.84 -12.57 15.72
C LEU A 348 -3.48 -11.89 15.84
N ASN A 349 -2.54 -12.49 16.57
CA ASN A 349 -1.21 -11.97 16.74
C ASN A 349 -0.15 -13.06 16.48
N VAL A 350 0.91 -12.69 15.79
CA VAL A 350 2.06 -13.52 15.45
C VAL A 350 3.32 -12.81 15.93
N ARG A 351 3.95 -13.34 16.98
CA ARG A 351 5.17 -12.83 17.57
C ARG A 351 6.35 -13.74 17.19
N ILE A 352 7.34 -13.19 16.49
CA ILE A 352 8.59 -13.87 16.10
C ILE A 352 9.75 -13.17 16.82
N GLY A 353 10.48 -13.90 17.65
CA GLY A 353 11.53 -13.33 18.50
C GLY A 353 12.62 -14.33 18.87
N ALA A 354 13.58 -13.86 19.68
CA ALA A 354 14.62 -14.67 20.29
C ALA A 354 14.84 -14.19 21.74
N GLU A 355 15.47 -15.02 22.56
CA GLU A 355 15.76 -14.70 23.96
C GLU A 355 16.59 -13.41 24.09
N GLY A 356 16.25 -12.56 25.08
CA GLY A 356 17.00 -11.35 25.41
C GLY A 356 16.80 -10.16 24.45
N ARG A 357 15.92 -10.28 23.45
CA ARG A 357 15.62 -9.17 22.52
C ARG A 357 14.70 -8.12 23.14
N TYR A 358 14.87 -6.89 22.66
CA TYR A 358 14.08 -5.75 23.11
C TYR A 358 12.64 -5.80 22.58
N GLU A 359 11.70 -5.41 23.45
CA GLU A 359 10.30 -5.16 23.12
C GLU A 359 9.91 -3.78 23.65
N PRO A 360 9.14 -2.98 22.89
CA PRO A 360 8.69 -1.68 23.37
C PRO A 360 7.87 -1.81 24.66
N THR A 361 8.21 -1.01 25.67
CA THR A 361 7.63 -1.08 27.03
C THR A 361 6.41 -0.17 27.22
N VAL A 362 5.75 0.23 26.14
CA VAL A 362 4.55 1.09 26.20
C VAL A 362 3.38 0.31 26.79
N PRO A 363 2.64 0.87 27.76
CA PRO A 363 1.45 0.22 28.31
C PRO A 363 0.30 0.26 27.30
N LEU A 364 0.10 -0.83 26.56
CA LEU A 364 -1.08 -1.00 25.69
C LEU A 364 -2.21 -1.70 26.47
N PRO A 365 -3.48 -1.26 26.35
CA PRO A 365 -4.61 -1.98 26.93
C PRO A 365 -4.73 -3.43 26.41
N ARG A 366 -4.36 -3.67 25.15
CA ARG A 366 -4.51 -4.95 24.42
C ARG A 366 -5.92 -5.55 24.53
N THR A 367 -6.90 -4.68 24.73
CA THR A 367 -8.31 -5.07 24.78
C THR A 367 -8.76 -5.38 23.35
N CYS A 368 -9.55 -6.43 23.18
CA CYS A 368 -10.00 -6.89 21.88
C CYS A 368 -11.53 -6.90 21.89
N SER A 369 -12.16 -6.30 20.89
CA SER A 369 -13.62 -6.36 20.73
C SER A 369 -14.04 -7.67 20.06
N SER A 370 -15.28 -8.08 20.31
CA SER A 370 -15.89 -9.18 19.59
C SER A 370 -16.40 -8.69 18.24
N THR A 371 -16.17 -9.48 17.19
CA THR A 371 -16.77 -9.28 15.87
C THR A 371 -17.11 -10.64 15.28
N GLU A 372 -18.10 -10.67 14.39
CA GLU A 372 -18.48 -11.88 13.65
C GLU A 372 -17.38 -12.33 12.68
N GLN A 373 -16.45 -11.43 12.36
CA GLN A 373 -15.34 -11.71 11.47
C GLN A 373 -14.22 -12.43 12.19
N GLN A 374 -13.73 -13.50 11.58
CA GLN A 374 -12.66 -14.30 12.15
C GLN A 374 -11.53 -14.47 11.15
N LEU A 375 -10.31 -14.42 11.68
CA LEU A 375 -9.10 -14.78 10.98
C LEU A 375 -8.61 -16.16 11.44
N GLU A 376 -8.05 -16.90 10.51
CA GLU A 376 -7.31 -18.13 10.73
C GLU A 376 -5.91 -18.02 10.16
N ILE A 377 -5.00 -18.82 10.71
CA ILE A 377 -3.60 -18.87 10.30
C ILE A 377 -3.28 -20.26 9.77
N GLU A 378 -2.74 -20.31 8.56
CA GLU A 378 -2.22 -21.52 7.93
C GLU A 378 -0.69 -21.54 8.07
N ILE A 379 -0.15 -22.66 8.55
CA ILE A 379 1.29 -22.86 8.72
C ILE A 379 1.66 -24.21 8.12
N PRO A 380 2.74 -24.27 7.31
CA PRO A 380 3.30 -25.50 6.75
C PRO A 380 3.55 -26.61 7.78
N ASN A 381 3.80 -27.81 7.25
CA ASN A 381 4.23 -28.96 8.03
C ASN A 381 5.72 -28.86 8.39
N LYS A 382 6.17 -29.74 9.30
CA LYS A 382 7.56 -29.75 9.77
C LYS A 382 8.53 -29.98 8.61
N SER A 383 9.73 -29.39 8.69
CA SER A 383 10.80 -29.49 7.68
C SER A 383 10.57 -28.72 6.38
N GLU A 384 9.53 -27.89 6.30
CA GLU A 384 9.34 -26.91 5.22
C GLU A 384 9.84 -25.52 5.64
N LEU A 385 10.08 -24.65 4.65
CA LEU A 385 10.35 -23.23 4.87
C LEU A 385 9.19 -22.63 5.67
N PHE A 386 9.49 -21.94 6.75
CA PHE A 386 8.49 -21.25 7.55
C PHE A 386 7.90 -20.09 6.75
N THR A 387 6.62 -20.24 6.47
CA THR A 387 5.73 -19.22 5.96
C THR A 387 4.45 -19.27 6.77
N PHE A 388 3.67 -18.21 6.80
CA PHE A 388 2.30 -18.29 7.29
C PHE A 388 1.36 -17.48 6.40
N ARG A 389 0.11 -17.90 6.37
CA ARG A 389 -0.95 -17.21 5.65
C ARG A 389 -2.10 -16.90 6.58
N ILE A 390 -2.57 -15.66 6.54
CA ILE A 390 -3.76 -15.23 7.28
C ILE A 390 -4.94 -15.20 6.31
N ARG A 391 -5.99 -15.93 6.66
CA ARG A 391 -7.20 -16.05 5.86
C ARG A 391 -8.41 -15.57 6.66
N ARG A 392 -9.32 -14.89 5.97
CA ARG A 392 -10.67 -14.62 6.47
C ARG A 392 -11.50 -15.90 6.40
N VAL A 393 -12.00 -16.36 7.54
CA VAL A 393 -12.77 -17.62 7.62
C VAL A 393 -14.05 -17.56 6.78
N ALA A 394 -14.74 -16.42 6.78
CA ALA A 394 -16.04 -16.27 6.13
C ALA A 394 -15.99 -16.35 4.59
N THR A 395 -14.96 -15.76 3.96
CA THR A 395 -14.86 -15.66 2.49
C THR A 395 -13.74 -16.49 1.89
N GLY A 396 -12.81 -16.96 2.72
CA GLY A 396 -11.59 -17.61 2.30
C GLY A 396 -10.54 -16.65 1.71
N GLN A 397 -10.74 -15.33 1.76
CA GLN A 397 -9.77 -14.36 1.25
C GLN A 397 -8.47 -14.39 2.06
N LEU A 398 -7.33 -14.50 1.38
CA LEU A 398 -6.00 -14.33 1.99
C LEU A 398 -5.72 -12.85 2.17
N ILE A 399 -5.40 -12.41 3.38
CA ILE A 399 -5.10 -11.00 3.69
C ILE A 399 -3.62 -10.74 3.95
N TRP A 400 -2.86 -11.78 4.25
CA TRP A 400 -1.42 -11.72 4.47
C TRP A 400 -0.80 -13.08 4.11
N ASP A 401 0.15 -13.12 3.18
CA ASP A 401 0.75 -14.36 2.71
C ASP A 401 2.27 -14.23 2.61
N THR A 402 3.00 -14.79 3.57
CA THR A 402 4.45 -14.73 3.61
C THR A 402 5.14 -15.77 2.74
N SER A 403 4.41 -16.47 1.84
CA SER A 403 4.99 -17.45 0.92
C SER A 403 5.88 -16.83 -0.16
N ILE A 404 5.89 -15.50 -0.27
CA ILE A 404 6.93 -14.76 -1.00
C ILE A 404 8.35 -15.02 -0.46
N GLY A 405 8.47 -15.46 0.81
CA GLY A 405 9.73 -15.82 1.45
C GLY A 405 10.47 -14.62 2.07
N GLY A 406 11.76 -14.78 2.33
CA GLY A 406 12.64 -13.68 2.73
C GLY A 406 12.58 -13.30 4.22
N LEU A 407 12.19 -14.22 5.11
CA LEU A 407 12.32 -14.03 6.56
C LEU A 407 13.80 -14.02 6.97
N LEU A 408 14.30 -12.86 7.41
CA LEU A 408 15.66 -12.71 7.95
C LEU A 408 15.58 -12.17 9.38
N PHE A 409 16.46 -12.63 10.26
CA PHE A 409 16.35 -12.34 11.68
C PHE A 409 17.73 -12.34 12.35
N ALA A 410 18.33 -11.16 12.47
CA ALA A 410 19.65 -10.90 13.06
C ALA A 410 19.54 -9.93 14.26
N ASP A 411 20.67 -9.57 14.90
CA ASP A 411 20.68 -8.58 15.98
C ASP A 411 20.14 -7.24 15.48
N GLN A 412 20.73 -6.73 14.39
CA GLN A 412 20.45 -5.43 13.79
C GLN A 412 19.85 -5.50 12.37
N TYR A 413 19.18 -6.60 12.03
CA TYR A 413 18.41 -6.73 10.78
C TYR A 413 17.28 -7.75 10.90
N LEU A 414 16.04 -7.29 10.80
CA LEU A 414 14.83 -8.10 10.76
C LEU A 414 14.10 -7.80 9.46
N GLN A 415 13.63 -8.84 8.78
CA GLN A 415 12.87 -8.69 7.54
C GLN A 415 11.74 -9.70 7.49
N ILE A 416 10.57 -9.27 7.07
CA ILE A 416 9.46 -10.14 6.67
C ILE A 416 8.76 -9.54 5.47
N ALA A 417 8.40 -10.40 4.52
CA ALA A 417 7.67 -10.00 3.31
C ALA A 417 6.34 -10.73 3.21
N THR A 418 5.38 -10.11 2.53
CA THR A 418 4.02 -10.64 2.39
C THR A 418 3.40 -10.22 1.06
N PHE A 419 2.66 -11.12 0.41
CA PHE A 419 1.69 -10.72 -0.61
C PHE A 419 0.43 -10.15 0.05
N LEU A 420 -0.14 -9.14 -0.59
CA LEU A 420 -1.40 -8.54 -0.18
C LEU A 420 -2.54 -8.94 -1.10
N PRO A 421 -3.80 -8.96 -0.60
CA PRO A 421 -4.98 -9.24 -1.43
C PRO A 421 -5.23 -8.20 -2.53
N THR A 422 -4.71 -6.99 -2.34
CA THR A 422 -5.01 -5.77 -3.09
C THR A 422 -3.88 -4.76 -2.94
N ASP A 423 -3.86 -3.78 -3.84
CA ASP A 423 -3.05 -2.55 -3.79
C ASP A 423 -3.71 -1.41 -3.00
N LYS A 424 -4.96 -1.59 -2.53
CA LYS A 424 -5.72 -0.58 -1.76
C LYS A 424 -5.29 -0.58 -0.30
N VAL A 425 -4.12 0.03 -0.05
CA VAL A 425 -3.48 0.11 1.26
C VAL A 425 -3.31 1.58 1.66
N TYR A 426 -3.62 1.86 2.92
CA TYR A 426 -3.66 3.21 3.49
C TYR A 426 -2.91 3.23 4.83
N GLY A 427 -2.10 4.26 5.07
CA GLY A 427 -1.31 4.41 6.28
C GLY A 427 0.13 3.93 6.18
N PHE A 428 0.63 3.41 7.28
CA PHE A 428 1.95 3.68 7.87
C PHE A 428 2.45 5.14 7.75
N GLY A 429 3.33 5.57 8.65
CA GLY A 429 3.79 6.95 8.70
C GLY A 429 4.76 7.19 9.86
N GLU A 430 5.25 8.40 10.10
CA GLU A 430 4.85 9.66 9.49
C GLU A 430 5.74 10.08 8.31
N ASN A 431 5.11 10.41 7.17
CA ASN A 431 5.75 10.87 5.93
C ASN A 431 4.80 11.85 5.22
N VAL A 432 5.28 12.54 4.18
CA VAL A 432 4.39 13.40 3.35
C VAL A 432 3.86 12.60 2.17
N HIS A 433 2.84 11.77 2.39
CA HIS A 433 2.20 11.05 1.30
C HIS A 433 1.45 12.00 0.37
N LEU A 434 1.66 11.84 -0.95
CA LEU A 434 1.01 12.67 -1.97
C LEU A 434 -0.42 12.20 -2.30
N SER A 435 -0.75 10.98 -1.90
CA SER A 435 -2.07 10.35 -2.04
C SER A 435 -2.35 9.51 -0.80
N LEU A 436 -3.62 9.37 -0.43
CA LEU A 436 -4.02 8.58 0.74
C LEU A 436 -3.81 7.07 0.51
N LYS A 437 -4.11 6.58 -0.70
CA LYS A 437 -3.78 5.22 -1.13
C LYS A 437 -2.32 5.17 -1.56
N HIS A 438 -1.62 4.13 -1.11
CA HIS A 438 -0.26 3.83 -1.55
C HIS A 438 -0.18 3.38 -3.00
N ASN A 439 0.89 3.78 -3.68
CA ASN A 439 1.20 3.31 -5.01
C ASN A 439 2.06 2.02 -4.94
N PHE A 440 1.58 0.95 -5.57
CA PHE A 440 2.28 -0.33 -5.68
C PHE A 440 2.92 -0.55 -7.05
N ALA A 441 2.80 0.39 -8.00
CA ALA A 441 3.32 0.23 -9.36
C ALA A 441 4.85 0.08 -9.42
N THR A 442 5.57 0.60 -8.43
CA THR A 442 7.03 0.56 -8.33
C THR A 442 7.49 0.25 -6.92
N TYR A 443 8.71 -0.26 -6.78
CA TYR A 443 9.33 -0.48 -5.48
C TYR A 443 9.54 0.85 -4.75
N THR A 444 8.85 1.06 -3.63
CA THR A 444 8.88 2.33 -2.90
C THR A 444 9.08 2.07 -1.41
N THR A 445 10.19 2.58 -0.86
CA THR A 445 10.52 2.47 0.57
C THR A 445 10.08 3.71 1.34
N TRP A 446 9.41 3.48 2.45
CA TRP A 446 8.92 4.47 3.40
C TRP A 446 9.61 4.25 4.76
N PRO A 447 10.59 5.10 5.13
CA PRO A 447 11.27 5.01 6.41
C PRO A 447 10.41 5.51 7.57
N MET A 448 10.59 4.88 8.72
CA MET A 448 10.00 5.29 9.99
C MET A 448 11.08 5.35 11.08
N PHE A 449 11.45 6.58 11.41
CA PHE A 449 12.34 6.93 12.50
C PHE A 449 12.02 8.37 12.83
N ALA A 450 11.54 8.66 14.04
CA ALA A 450 11.15 10.01 14.42
C ALA A 450 12.32 10.98 14.10
N ARG A 451 12.06 12.17 13.59
CA ARG A 451 13.11 13.12 13.20
C ARG A 451 12.55 14.52 13.08
N ASP A 452 13.28 15.46 13.65
CA ASP A 452 13.09 16.89 13.40
C ASP A 452 13.48 17.20 11.95
N GLN A 453 12.47 17.18 11.09
CA GLN A 453 12.57 17.39 9.67
C GLN A 453 11.27 18.04 9.19
N PRO A 454 11.31 19.27 8.63
CA PRO A 454 10.15 19.88 8.01
C PRO A 454 9.55 18.99 6.91
N PRO A 455 8.20 18.83 6.88
CA PRO A 455 7.47 18.21 5.79
C PRO A 455 7.89 18.79 4.45
N ASP A 456 8.20 17.92 3.51
CA ASP A 456 8.58 18.30 2.17
C ASP A 456 7.90 17.42 1.13
N PRO A 457 6.77 17.86 0.54
CA PRO A 457 6.09 17.14 -0.54
C PRO A 457 6.97 16.85 -1.76
N GLU A 458 8.07 17.59 -1.98
CA GLU A 458 9.01 17.31 -3.07
C GLU A 458 9.94 16.13 -2.73
N ASN A 459 10.10 15.82 -1.45
CA ASN A 459 10.87 14.69 -0.92
C ASN A 459 9.99 13.83 0.00
N PRO A 460 8.89 13.25 -0.52
CA PRO A 460 7.80 12.72 0.30
C PRO A 460 8.21 11.54 1.19
N ARG A 461 9.28 10.84 0.83
CA ARG A 461 9.81 9.64 1.50
C ARG A 461 10.73 9.95 2.68
N ARG A 462 10.87 11.22 3.10
CA ARG A 462 11.62 11.54 4.33
C ARG A 462 10.78 11.13 5.54
N ASN A 463 11.43 10.50 6.51
CA ASN A 463 10.88 10.25 7.82
C ASN A 463 10.70 11.57 8.58
N LEU A 464 9.54 11.74 9.21
CA LEU A 464 9.16 12.93 9.99
C LEU A 464 9.11 12.61 11.49
N TYR A 465 8.21 13.24 12.22
CA TYR A 465 8.22 13.31 13.69
C TYR A 465 7.74 12.03 14.37
N GLY A 466 6.77 11.33 13.77
CA GLY A 466 6.12 10.15 14.32
C GLY A 466 6.49 8.83 13.64
N VAL A 467 6.19 7.72 14.35
CA VAL A 467 6.39 6.35 13.88
C VAL A 467 5.14 5.50 14.13
N HIS A 468 4.47 5.15 13.03
CA HIS A 468 3.18 4.46 12.98
C HIS A 468 3.24 3.29 12.00
N PRO A 469 3.76 2.12 12.40
CA PRO A 469 3.79 0.91 11.57
C PRO A 469 2.42 0.19 11.54
N PHE A 470 1.37 0.94 11.20
CA PHE A 470 -0.01 0.46 11.09
C PHE A 470 -0.62 0.85 9.75
N TYR A 471 -1.30 -0.08 9.08
CA TYR A 471 -2.02 0.21 7.84
C TYR A 471 -3.40 -0.47 7.81
N VAL A 472 -4.29 0.06 6.97
CA VAL A 472 -5.59 -0.54 6.62
C VAL A 472 -5.56 -1.00 5.16
N GLY A 473 -6.01 -2.23 4.88
CA GLY A 473 -6.18 -2.77 3.54
C GLY A 473 -7.65 -2.99 3.21
N LEU A 474 -8.09 -2.57 2.01
CA LEU A 474 -9.45 -2.81 1.49
C LEU A 474 -9.45 -3.97 0.49
N GLU A 475 -10.02 -5.10 0.88
CA GLU A 475 -10.07 -6.34 0.12
C GLU A 475 -10.96 -6.24 -1.13
N LYS A 476 -10.87 -7.24 -2.02
CA LYS A 476 -11.62 -7.28 -3.28
C LYS A 476 -13.12 -7.49 -3.10
N ASP A 477 -13.53 -7.99 -1.95
CA ASP A 477 -14.91 -8.24 -1.54
C ASP A 477 -15.46 -7.11 -0.64
N ASP A 478 -14.82 -5.93 -0.69
CA ASP A 478 -15.13 -4.73 0.09
C ASP A 478 -14.99 -4.87 1.62
N ASN A 479 -14.48 -6.02 2.09
CA ASN A 479 -14.06 -6.16 3.49
C ASN A 479 -12.75 -5.41 3.74
N ALA A 480 -12.52 -5.01 4.98
CA ALA A 480 -11.27 -4.40 5.41
C ALA A 480 -10.52 -5.26 6.42
N HIS A 481 -9.20 -5.06 6.49
CA HIS A 481 -8.35 -5.53 7.58
C HIS A 481 -7.35 -4.45 7.97
N GLY A 482 -6.83 -4.54 9.19
CA GLY A 482 -5.73 -3.72 9.68
C GLY A 482 -4.57 -4.58 10.15
N VAL A 483 -3.35 -4.08 10.02
CA VAL A 483 -2.15 -4.74 10.52
C VAL A 483 -1.27 -3.75 11.25
N LEU A 484 -0.92 -4.07 12.49
CA LEU A 484 0.07 -3.36 13.30
C LEU A 484 1.33 -4.21 13.40
N ILE A 485 2.50 -3.64 13.09
CA ILE A 485 3.80 -4.26 13.36
C ILE A 485 4.43 -3.53 14.55
N TRP A 486 4.35 -4.12 15.74
CA TRP A 486 4.79 -3.52 16.99
C TRP A 486 6.32 -3.59 17.14
N ASN A 487 7.00 -2.50 16.77
CA ASN A 487 8.44 -2.33 16.92
C ASN A 487 8.77 -0.83 17.02
N SER A 488 9.70 -0.43 17.88
CA SER A 488 10.13 0.98 18.03
C SER A 488 11.56 1.25 17.58
N SER A 489 12.28 0.24 17.08
CA SER A 489 13.58 0.45 16.45
C SER A 489 13.41 1.23 15.15
N PRO A 490 14.50 1.79 14.57
CA PRO A 490 14.43 2.32 13.22
C PRO A 490 13.96 1.23 12.25
N GLN A 491 12.99 1.56 11.41
CA GLN A 491 12.27 0.60 10.60
C GLN A 491 11.79 1.23 9.29
N GLU A 492 11.31 0.41 8.36
CA GLU A 492 10.79 0.86 7.07
C GLU A 492 9.91 -0.19 6.42
N VAL A 493 9.02 0.27 5.54
CA VAL A 493 8.18 -0.60 4.70
C VAL A 493 8.50 -0.32 3.24
N THR A 494 8.65 -1.37 2.44
CA THR A 494 8.75 -1.26 0.98
C THR A 494 7.52 -1.85 0.33
N THR A 495 6.81 -1.07 -0.47
CA THR A 495 5.75 -1.56 -1.36
C THR A 495 6.35 -2.05 -2.67
N GLY A 496 5.74 -3.04 -3.31
CA GLY A 496 6.17 -3.51 -4.63
C GLY A 496 5.02 -4.11 -5.45
N PRO A 497 5.19 -4.36 -6.76
CA PRO A 497 4.07 -4.55 -7.71
C PRO A 497 3.37 -5.92 -7.68
N GLY A 498 3.68 -6.73 -6.66
CA GLY A 498 3.14 -8.08 -6.47
C GLY A 498 1.62 -8.17 -6.41
N PRO A 499 0.89 -7.19 -5.83
CA PRO A 499 1.28 -6.24 -4.78
C PRO A 499 1.84 -6.95 -3.53
N HIS A 500 2.90 -6.42 -2.92
CA HIS A 500 3.49 -6.99 -1.72
C HIS A 500 4.11 -5.91 -0.82
N LEU A 501 4.33 -6.25 0.46
CA LEU A 501 5.08 -5.43 1.40
C LEU A 501 6.33 -6.18 1.85
N VAL A 502 7.43 -5.45 2.03
CA VAL A 502 8.64 -5.90 2.72
C VAL A 502 8.86 -4.98 3.91
N TYR A 503 8.64 -5.49 5.12
CA TYR A 503 8.93 -4.79 6.36
C TYR A 503 10.36 -5.08 6.79
N ARG A 504 11.12 -4.04 7.13
CA ARG A 504 12.50 -4.13 7.62
C ARG A 504 12.69 -3.30 8.88
N ALA A 505 13.38 -3.85 9.87
CA ALA A 505 13.76 -3.14 11.09
C ALA A 505 15.18 -3.51 11.49
N ILE A 506 15.86 -2.64 12.23
CA ILE A 506 17.26 -2.87 12.65
C ILE A 506 17.37 -3.20 14.14
N GLY A 507 16.30 -3.65 14.78
CA GLY A 507 16.28 -4.02 16.20
C GLY A 507 14.92 -4.54 16.64
N GLY A 508 14.80 -4.91 17.92
CA GLY A 508 13.52 -5.36 18.49
C GLY A 508 13.08 -6.74 17.99
N ILE A 509 11.80 -7.00 17.86
CA ILE A 509 11.24 -8.28 17.35
C ILE A 509 10.22 -8.03 16.23
N LEU A 510 9.66 -9.09 15.64
CA LEU A 510 8.50 -8.98 14.76
C LEU A 510 7.23 -9.36 15.56
N ASP A 511 6.48 -8.38 16.04
CA ASP A 511 5.22 -8.58 16.75
C ASP A 511 4.06 -8.04 15.91
N ILE A 512 3.37 -8.92 15.18
CA ILE A 512 2.42 -8.55 14.12
C ILE A 512 1.00 -8.89 14.57
N THR A 513 0.14 -7.87 14.60
CA THR A 513 -1.26 -7.99 15.04
C THR A 513 -2.22 -7.67 13.91
N PHE A 514 -3.23 -8.52 13.71
CA PHE A 514 -4.21 -8.46 12.63
C PHE A 514 -5.60 -8.16 13.19
N PHE A 515 -6.27 -7.17 12.60
CA PHE A 515 -7.60 -6.69 12.99
C PHE A 515 -8.60 -6.90 11.85
N PRO A 516 -9.60 -7.79 11.97
CA PRO A 516 -10.57 -8.02 10.90
C PRO A 516 -11.73 -7.02 10.92
N GLY A 517 -12.00 -6.34 9.81
CA GLY A 517 -13.27 -5.61 9.59
C GLY A 517 -14.31 -6.52 8.95
N PRO A 518 -15.53 -6.02 8.72
CA PRO A 518 -15.92 -5.88 7.32
C PRO A 518 -15.66 -4.44 6.88
N LYS A 519 -15.92 -3.42 7.73
CA LYS A 519 -15.69 -2.02 7.36
C LYS A 519 -14.35 -1.48 7.88
N PRO A 520 -13.70 -0.53 7.16
CA PRO A 520 -12.50 0.16 7.64
C PRO A 520 -12.68 0.82 9.01
N GLU A 521 -13.83 1.46 9.26
CA GLU A 521 -14.11 2.10 10.55
C GLU A 521 -14.09 1.11 11.72
N GLN A 522 -14.56 -0.13 11.51
CA GLN A 522 -14.54 -1.18 12.53
C GLN A 522 -13.13 -1.76 12.74
N VAL A 523 -12.27 -1.72 11.72
CA VAL A 523 -10.84 -2.02 11.87
C VAL A 523 -10.20 -0.98 12.79
N ILE A 524 -10.47 0.31 12.57
CA ILE A 524 -9.96 1.38 13.42
C ILE A 524 -10.48 1.25 14.85
N GLN A 525 -11.77 0.99 15.06
CA GLN A 525 -12.32 0.77 16.42
C GLN A 525 -11.58 -0.35 17.17
N GLN A 526 -11.33 -1.48 16.50
CA GLN A 526 -10.57 -2.60 17.07
C GLN A 526 -9.12 -2.24 17.38
N TYR A 527 -8.45 -1.55 16.45
CA TYR A 527 -7.09 -1.07 16.64
C TYR A 527 -7.01 -0.14 17.86
N LEU A 528 -7.93 0.82 17.99
CA LEU A 528 -7.94 1.79 19.08
C LEU A 528 -8.34 1.18 20.42
N GLU A 529 -9.20 0.18 20.45
CA GLU A 529 -9.44 -0.61 21.66
C GLU A 529 -8.18 -1.37 22.12
N TYR A 530 -7.37 -1.82 21.16
CA TYR A 530 -6.13 -2.53 21.42
C TYR A 530 -5.00 -1.61 21.91
N ILE A 531 -4.84 -0.43 21.30
CA ILE A 531 -3.72 0.48 21.59
C ILE A 531 -4.05 1.61 22.57
N GLY A 532 -5.32 1.80 22.93
CA GLY A 532 -5.81 2.93 23.72
C GLY A 532 -6.65 3.87 22.86
N ARG A 533 -7.90 4.07 23.28
CA ARG A 533 -8.83 4.98 22.59
C ARG A 533 -8.38 6.43 22.78
N PRO A 534 -8.63 7.33 21.82
CA PRO A 534 -8.10 8.68 21.90
C PRO A 534 -8.60 9.44 23.14
N PHE A 535 -7.79 10.36 23.66
CA PHE A 535 -8.26 11.29 24.68
C PHE A 535 -9.39 12.17 24.11
N LEU A 536 -10.31 12.59 24.97
CA LEU A 536 -11.27 13.63 24.63
C LEU A 536 -10.65 15.00 25.03
N PRO A 537 -10.49 15.95 24.10
CA PRO A 537 -9.95 17.28 24.43
C PRO A 537 -10.98 18.15 25.16
N ALA A 538 -10.50 19.17 25.86
CA ALA A 538 -11.37 20.24 26.33
C ALA A 538 -12.14 20.90 25.18
N TYR A 539 -13.39 21.30 25.41
CA TYR A 539 -14.23 21.86 24.34
C TYR A 539 -13.61 23.11 23.72
N PHE A 540 -12.95 23.96 24.51
CA PHE A 540 -12.27 25.17 24.01
C PHE A 540 -11.15 24.87 23.01
N ALA A 541 -10.52 23.70 23.13
CA ALA A 541 -9.44 23.27 22.25
C ALA A 541 -9.96 23.00 20.82
N LEU A 542 -11.27 22.81 20.63
CA LEU A 542 -11.87 22.75 19.30
C LEU A 542 -12.11 24.14 18.69
N GLY A 543 -11.95 25.23 19.44
CA GLY A 543 -12.02 26.59 18.89
C GLY A 543 -10.85 26.91 17.95
N PHE A 544 -10.93 28.06 17.27
CA PHE A 544 -9.84 28.57 16.44
C PHE A 544 -8.72 29.12 17.32
N GLN A 545 -7.48 28.93 16.88
CA GLN A 545 -6.29 29.18 17.66
C GLN A 545 -5.24 29.96 16.86
N PHE A 546 -4.50 30.84 17.52
CA PHE A 546 -3.47 31.64 16.87
C PHE A 546 -2.13 31.61 17.61
N CYS A 547 -1.06 31.38 16.86
CA CYS A 547 0.32 31.34 17.32
C CYS A 547 1.25 32.00 16.28
N ARG A 548 2.48 32.32 16.69
CA ARG A 548 3.64 32.47 15.82
C ARG A 548 4.91 32.22 16.62
N TYR A 549 5.92 31.72 15.95
CA TYR A 549 7.30 31.81 16.41
C TYR A 549 7.85 33.21 16.10
N GLY A 550 8.58 33.79 17.03
CA GLY A 550 9.28 35.06 16.88
C GLY A 550 8.43 36.28 17.24
N TYR A 551 7.57 36.21 18.25
CA TYR A 551 6.96 37.43 18.81
C TYR A 551 8.06 38.33 19.41
N LYS A 552 8.00 39.63 19.14
CA LYS A 552 9.00 40.59 19.66
C LYS A 552 8.91 40.76 21.17
N ASN A 553 7.69 40.75 21.70
CA ASN A 553 7.37 40.97 23.12
C ASN A 553 5.89 40.67 23.38
N LEU A 554 5.48 40.75 24.65
CA LEU A 554 4.09 40.56 25.06
C LEU A 554 3.12 41.54 24.39
N ALA A 555 3.51 42.79 24.11
CA ALA A 555 2.63 43.77 23.47
C ALA A 555 2.23 43.36 22.06
N GLU A 556 3.14 42.77 21.27
CA GLU A 556 2.81 42.22 19.95
C GLU A 556 1.78 41.09 20.04
N VAL A 557 1.85 40.23 21.06
CA VAL A 557 0.84 39.19 21.30
C VAL A 557 -0.53 39.84 21.55
N LYS A 558 -0.60 40.80 22.48
CA LYS A 558 -1.84 41.52 22.82
C LYS A 558 -2.46 42.18 21.59
N GLU A 559 -1.66 42.99 20.89
CA GLU A 559 -2.11 43.71 19.70
C GLU A 559 -2.60 42.75 18.62
N THR A 560 -1.93 41.62 18.41
CA THR A 560 -2.32 40.64 17.38
C THR A 560 -3.64 39.98 17.72
N ILE A 561 -3.82 39.52 18.97
CA ILE A 561 -5.09 38.93 19.42
C ILE A 561 -6.23 39.96 19.37
N GLU A 562 -5.97 41.21 19.76
CA GLU A 562 -6.95 42.29 19.66
C GLU A 562 -7.36 42.59 18.21
N ARG A 563 -6.40 42.63 17.27
CA ARG A 563 -6.72 42.83 15.84
C ARG A 563 -7.61 41.72 15.29
N ILE A 564 -7.34 40.45 15.62
CA ILE A 564 -8.17 39.30 15.22
C ILE A 564 -9.59 39.44 15.78
N ARG A 565 -9.72 39.78 17.07
CA ARG A 565 -11.03 40.00 17.72
C ARG A 565 -11.78 41.19 17.13
N ASN A 566 -11.09 42.30 16.85
CA ASN A 566 -11.66 43.49 16.21
C ASN A 566 -12.13 43.19 14.78
N ALA A 567 -11.48 42.25 14.09
CA ALA A 567 -11.94 41.69 12.82
C ALA A 567 -13.11 40.70 13.00
N SER A 568 -13.75 40.62 14.18
CA SER A 568 -14.89 39.77 14.52
C SER A 568 -14.70 38.29 14.17
N ILE A 569 -13.46 37.80 14.23
CA ILE A 569 -13.12 36.39 14.01
C ILE A 569 -13.21 35.67 15.37
N PRO A 570 -14.02 34.59 15.49
CA PRO A 570 -14.01 33.76 16.68
C PRO A 570 -12.60 33.21 16.97
N ILE A 571 -12.16 33.27 18.22
CA ILE A 571 -10.84 32.80 18.65
C ILE A 571 -10.92 32.39 20.12
N ASP A 572 -10.49 31.17 20.43
CA ASP A 572 -10.51 30.62 21.79
C ASP A 572 -9.15 30.63 22.45
N VAL A 573 -8.07 30.46 21.67
CA VAL A 573 -6.74 30.22 22.23
C VAL A 573 -5.71 31.18 21.66
N ALA A 574 -5.02 31.88 22.56
CA ALA A 574 -3.77 32.56 22.26
C ALA A 574 -2.60 31.66 22.66
N TYR A 575 -1.54 31.66 21.86
CA TYR A 575 -0.31 30.95 22.14
C TYR A 575 0.85 31.90 22.43
N ALA A 576 1.81 31.40 23.20
CA ALA A 576 3.17 31.92 23.16
C ALA A 576 4.17 30.79 22.89
N ASP A 577 4.97 31.00 21.86
CA ASP A 577 6.11 30.16 21.49
C ASP A 577 7.33 30.50 22.37
N ILE A 578 8.48 29.86 22.16
CA ILE A 578 9.69 29.89 23.00
C ILE A 578 10.22 31.30 23.31
N ASP A 579 9.80 32.32 22.55
CA ASP A 579 10.17 33.72 22.78
C ASP A 579 9.74 34.25 24.16
N TYR A 580 8.70 33.67 24.78
CA TYR A 580 8.26 34.06 26.12
C TYR A 580 9.26 33.70 27.22
N MET A 581 10.08 32.68 26.97
CA MET A 581 11.01 32.13 27.94
C MET A 581 12.21 33.06 28.16
N GLU A 582 12.81 33.03 29.35
CA GLU A 582 14.08 33.72 29.58
C GLU A 582 15.18 33.00 28.81
N ARG A 583 15.60 33.54 27.66
CA ARG A 583 16.66 32.96 26.80
C ARG A 583 16.37 31.49 26.46
N TYR A 584 15.11 31.20 26.07
CA TYR A 584 14.64 29.88 25.63
C TYR A 584 14.72 28.78 26.69
N LYS A 585 14.84 29.12 27.99
CA LYS A 585 14.83 28.12 29.07
C LYS A 585 13.40 27.81 29.49
N ASP A 586 13.03 26.54 29.42
CA ASP A 586 11.78 26.03 29.97
C ASP A 586 11.51 26.48 31.42
N PHE A 587 10.22 26.61 31.74
CA PHE A 587 9.73 27.04 33.05
C PHE A 587 10.25 28.42 33.52
N THR A 588 10.51 29.33 32.58
CA THR A 588 10.90 30.72 32.87
C THR A 588 10.12 31.73 32.02
N ILE A 589 10.15 33.01 32.42
CA ILE A 589 9.54 34.12 31.68
C ILE A 589 10.59 35.21 31.48
N GLY A 590 10.72 35.74 30.27
CA GLY A 590 11.63 36.81 29.93
C GLY A 590 11.33 38.11 30.71
N LYS A 591 12.29 38.58 31.51
CA LYS A 591 12.06 39.69 32.46
C LYS A 591 11.80 41.05 31.80
N GLU A 592 12.42 41.32 30.65
CA GLU A 592 12.35 42.63 30.00
C GLU A 592 11.17 42.75 29.03
N HIS A 593 11.00 41.78 28.14
CA HIS A 593 10.03 41.84 27.04
C HIS A 593 8.70 41.12 27.33
N TRP A 594 8.62 40.38 28.45
CA TRP A 594 7.44 39.59 28.84
C TRP A 594 6.95 39.92 30.26
N SER A 595 7.32 41.08 30.79
CA SER A 595 6.73 41.59 32.03
C SER A 595 5.22 41.78 31.86
N GLY A 596 4.42 41.35 32.83
CA GLY A 596 2.96 41.47 32.78
C GLY A 596 2.24 40.27 32.15
N PHE A 597 2.94 39.16 31.89
CA PHE A 597 2.35 38.03 31.17
C PHE A 597 1.27 37.30 31.97
N LYS A 598 1.44 37.19 33.29
CA LYS A 598 0.42 36.64 34.19
C LYS A 598 -0.88 37.44 34.11
N GLU A 599 -0.79 38.76 34.17
CA GLU A 599 -1.92 39.68 34.10
C GLU A 599 -2.62 39.57 32.75
N TYR A 600 -1.88 39.30 31.67
CA TYR A 600 -2.48 39.04 30.37
C TYR A 600 -3.18 37.68 30.29
N ALA A 601 -2.64 36.62 30.90
CA ALA A 601 -3.34 35.34 31.00
C ALA A 601 -4.69 35.50 31.73
N GLU A 602 -4.69 36.23 32.85
CA GLU A 602 -5.93 36.56 33.59
C GLU A 602 -6.90 37.42 32.74
N GLU A 603 -6.38 38.33 31.92
CA GLU A 603 -7.15 39.11 30.96
C GLU A 603 -7.80 38.24 29.88
N LEU A 604 -7.07 37.26 29.33
CA LEU A 604 -7.60 36.27 28.39
C LEU A 604 -8.76 35.49 29.03
N HIS A 605 -8.58 34.99 30.26
CA HIS A 605 -9.64 34.27 30.99
C HIS A 605 -10.87 35.13 31.25
N LYS A 606 -10.69 36.42 31.61
CA LYS A 606 -11.79 37.37 31.75
C LYS A 606 -12.54 37.58 30.44
N ASN A 607 -11.81 37.58 29.32
CA ASN A 607 -12.33 37.63 27.96
C ASN A 607 -12.86 36.28 27.43
N LYS A 608 -12.91 35.24 28.28
CA LYS A 608 -13.39 33.89 27.93
C LYS A 608 -12.53 33.17 26.90
N MET A 609 -11.25 33.51 26.86
CA MET A 609 -10.21 32.88 26.06
C MET A 609 -9.25 32.09 26.94
N HIS A 610 -8.35 31.34 26.32
CA HIS A 610 -7.41 30.42 26.95
C HIS A 610 -5.98 30.67 26.45
N LEU A 611 -5.00 30.25 27.23
CA LEU A 611 -3.58 30.35 26.93
C LEU A 611 -2.95 28.95 26.80
N ILE A 612 -2.29 28.68 25.69
CA ILE A 612 -1.44 27.47 25.53
C ILE A 612 0.01 27.91 25.34
N LEU A 613 0.93 27.21 25.98
CA LEU A 613 2.36 27.52 25.96
C LEU A 613 3.16 26.34 25.43
N ILE A 614 4.23 26.63 24.70
CA ILE A 614 5.23 25.65 24.31
C ILE A 614 6.18 25.30 25.48
N PHE A 615 6.64 24.06 25.52
CA PHE A 615 7.69 23.53 26.38
C PHE A 615 8.54 22.54 25.59
N ASP A 616 9.84 22.54 25.83
CA ASP A 616 10.79 21.66 25.17
C ASP A 616 11.38 20.65 26.17
N PRO A 617 11.59 19.38 25.79
CA PRO A 617 12.12 18.38 26.71
C PRO A 617 13.56 18.67 27.15
N ALA A 618 14.29 19.52 26.42
CA ALA A 618 15.71 19.73 26.61
C ALA A 618 16.00 20.80 27.68
N ILE A 619 16.57 20.38 28.81
CA ILE A 619 16.80 21.25 29.97
C ILE A 619 18.24 21.75 30.01
N GLN A 620 18.42 23.08 30.00
CA GLN A 620 19.72 23.72 30.18
C GLN A 620 20.35 23.35 31.53
N VAL A 621 21.65 23.00 31.56
CA VAL A 621 22.24 22.33 32.75
C VAL A 621 22.77 23.24 33.86
N ASN A 622 22.54 24.56 33.78
CA ASN A 622 23.08 25.55 34.72
C ASN A 622 22.01 26.50 35.31
N TYR A 623 20.76 26.08 35.41
CA TYR A 623 19.68 26.87 36.03
C TYR A 623 18.77 26.04 36.94
N SER A 624 17.83 26.72 37.61
CA SER A 624 17.04 26.19 38.73
C SER A 624 16.29 24.89 38.45
N SER A 625 15.71 24.71 37.26
CA SER A 625 14.97 23.47 36.94
C SER A 625 15.90 22.26 36.93
N PHE A 626 17.09 22.40 36.30
CA PHE A 626 18.10 21.35 36.33
C PHE A 626 18.66 21.09 37.72
N HIS A 627 18.88 22.14 38.53
CA HIS A 627 19.27 21.96 39.93
C HIS A 627 18.26 21.10 40.71
N ARG A 628 16.97 21.39 40.59
CA ARG A 628 15.90 20.59 41.21
C ARG A 628 15.83 19.17 40.66
N ALA A 629 16.08 18.99 39.37
CA ALA A 629 16.16 17.66 38.74
C ALA A 629 17.27 16.81 39.37
N ILE A 630 18.45 17.39 39.57
CA ILE A 630 19.58 16.71 40.24
C ILE A 630 19.24 16.39 41.70
N GLU A 631 18.63 17.31 42.45
CA GLU A 631 18.19 17.09 43.83
C GLU A 631 17.16 15.95 43.96
N LYS A 632 16.31 15.77 42.94
CA LYS A 632 15.30 14.70 42.86
C LYS A 632 15.82 13.39 42.26
N ASN A 633 17.11 13.30 41.93
CA ASN A 633 17.70 12.12 41.29
C ASN A 633 16.96 11.73 39.99
N VAL A 634 16.63 12.72 39.16
CA VAL A 634 16.05 12.54 37.82
C VAL A 634 17.03 11.76 36.93
N SER A 635 16.50 10.80 36.18
CA SER A 635 17.25 10.11 35.13
C SER A 635 17.32 10.98 33.88
N PHE A 636 18.49 11.04 33.25
CA PHE A 636 18.72 11.70 31.97
C PHE A 636 19.24 10.69 30.96
N ILE A 637 19.21 11.02 29.67
CA ILE A 637 19.94 10.24 28.66
C ILE A 637 21.44 10.31 28.99
N GLU A 638 22.07 9.14 29.14
CA GLU A 638 23.45 9.03 29.58
C GLU A 638 24.33 8.28 28.57
N TRP A 639 25.63 8.56 28.60
CA TRP A 639 26.63 7.73 27.93
C TRP A 639 26.70 6.33 28.58
N GLU A 640 26.88 5.28 27.78
CA GLU A 640 27.06 3.92 28.31
C GLU A 640 28.35 3.81 29.13
N LYS A 641 29.47 4.32 28.58
CA LYS A 641 30.81 4.22 29.17
C LYS A 641 31.44 5.59 29.40
N SER A 642 32.25 5.71 30.45
CA SER A 642 32.87 6.97 30.86
C SER A 642 33.91 7.50 29.86
N ASP A 643 34.47 6.66 28.99
CA ASP A 643 35.41 7.04 27.93
C ASP A 643 34.72 7.61 26.68
N GLN A 644 33.40 7.45 26.56
CA GLN A 644 32.59 8.08 25.51
C GLN A 644 32.19 9.52 25.85
N VAL A 645 32.22 9.86 27.14
CA VAL A 645 31.82 11.17 27.65
C VAL A 645 32.71 12.27 27.08
N GLN A 646 32.10 13.34 26.59
CA GLN A 646 32.79 14.56 26.17
C GLN A 646 33.21 15.39 27.40
N HIS A 647 34.24 14.93 28.13
CA HIS A 647 34.71 15.54 29.39
C HIS A 647 35.05 17.03 29.26
N GLU A 648 35.53 17.47 28.09
CA GLU A 648 35.82 18.88 27.80
C GLU A 648 34.57 19.78 27.81
N ILE A 649 33.41 19.21 27.48
CA ILE A 649 32.11 19.90 27.55
C ILE A 649 31.57 19.80 28.97
N GLN A 650 31.50 18.60 29.55
CA GLN A 650 30.92 18.39 30.88
C GLN A 650 31.64 19.18 31.98
N LYS A 651 32.97 19.34 31.91
CA LYS A 651 33.74 20.06 32.93
C LYS A 651 33.42 21.57 33.00
N GLN A 652 32.73 22.10 32.00
CA GLN A 652 32.26 23.50 31.97
C GLN A 652 31.11 23.75 32.95
N TYR A 653 30.41 22.68 33.38
CA TYR A 653 29.23 22.78 34.24
C TYR A 653 29.42 21.99 35.54
N PRO A 654 29.35 22.64 36.72
CA PRO A 654 29.59 21.97 38.01
C PRO A 654 28.71 20.74 38.26
N LEU A 655 27.42 20.79 37.90
CA LEU A 655 26.45 19.72 38.20
C LEU A 655 26.56 18.50 37.29
N THR A 656 27.18 18.63 36.12
CA THR A 656 27.39 17.51 35.18
C THR A 656 28.83 17.04 35.17
N LYS A 657 29.70 17.68 35.97
CA LYS A 657 31.10 17.30 36.08
C LYS A 657 31.20 15.89 36.65
N ASN A 658 31.94 15.02 35.98
CA ASN A 658 32.13 13.61 36.34
C ASN A 658 30.83 12.75 36.31
N THR A 659 29.77 13.20 35.62
CA THR A 659 28.58 12.37 35.40
C THR A 659 28.62 11.71 34.02
N LYS A 660 27.65 10.84 33.72
CA LYS A 660 27.49 10.30 32.36
C LYS A 660 26.40 11.02 31.57
N ILE A 661 25.81 12.10 32.10
CA ILE A 661 24.73 12.84 31.45
C ILE A 661 25.20 13.32 30.08
N MET A 662 24.46 12.95 29.03
CA MET A 662 24.74 13.34 27.67
C MET A 662 24.32 14.80 27.47
N LEU A 663 25.27 15.64 27.05
CA LEU A 663 25.03 17.05 26.81
C LEU A 663 24.92 17.32 25.31
N SER A 664 23.89 18.08 24.95
CA SER A 664 23.59 18.44 23.56
C SER A 664 23.27 19.93 23.46
N VAL A 665 22.73 20.34 22.31
CA VAL A 665 22.37 21.71 21.98
C VAL A 665 20.96 21.75 21.41
N VAL A 666 20.11 22.63 21.94
CA VAL A 666 18.79 22.99 21.39
C VAL A 666 18.65 24.52 21.48
N TRP A 667 17.48 25.06 21.83
CA TRP A 667 17.17 26.49 21.85
C TRP A 667 17.88 27.28 22.95
N PRO A 668 17.98 26.81 24.22
CA PRO A 668 18.71 27.53 25.26
C PRO A 668 20.16 27.81 24.85
N ASP A 669 20.71 28.92 25.34
CA ASP A 669 22.07 29.36 24.98
C ASP A 669 23.16 28.35 25.27
N TRP A 670 23.01 27.62 26.37
CA TRP A 670 24.00 26.69 26.88
C TRP A 670 23.60 25.24 26.62
N HIS A 671 24.53 24.33 26.91
CA HIS A 671 24.30 22.90 26.72
C HIS A 671 23.10 22.41 27.56
N VAL A 672 22.35 21.49 26.97
CA VAL A 672 21.13 20.92 27.54
C VAL A 672 21.29 19.42 27.79
N ALA A 673 20.51 18.89 28.73
CA ALA A 673 20.35 17.47 28.98
C ALA A 673 18.90 17.06 28.71
N PHE A 674 18.70 15.83 28.23
CA PHE A 674 17.37 15.27 27.95
C PHE A 674 16.93 14.39 29.13
N PRO A 675 15.85 14.73 29.85
CA PRO A 675 15.23 13.85 30.82
C PRO A 675 14.88 12.51 30.17
N ASP A 676 15.08 11.43 30.92
CA ASP A 676 14.71 10.07 30.52
C ASP A 676 13.27 9.82 30.94
N PHE A 677 12.31 10.18 30.09
CA PHE A 677 10.87 9.96 30.34
C PHE A 677 10.47 8.47 30.36
N LEU A 678 11.40 7.57 30.01
CA LEU A 678 11.25 6.13 30.14
C LEU A 678 11.83 5.60 31.45
N ASP A 679 12.23 6.48 32.39
CA ASP A 679 12.60 6.09 33.75
C ASP A 679 11.45 5.29 34.39
N PRO A 680 11.67 4.02 34.79
CA PRO A 680 10.64 3.20 35.43
C PRO A 680 10.37 3.66 36.86
N GLU A 681 11.26 4.47 37.43
CA GLU A 681 11.12 5.06 38.75
C GLU A 681 10.42 6.42 38.66
N PRO A 682 9.71 6.85 39.73
CA PRO A 682 8.86 8.02 39.66
C PRO A 682 9.63 9.35 39.55
N SER A 683 10.94 9.38 39.83
CA SER A 683 11.75 10.60 39.95
C SER A 683 11.63 11.55 38.75
N THR A 684 11.81 11.06 37.51
CA THR A 684 11.69 11.91 36.32
C THR A 684 10.26 12.43 36.13
N ALA A 685 9.27 11.56 36.31
CA ALA A 685 7.87 11.92 36.13
C ALA A 685 7.39 12.93 37.18
N GLU A 686 7.73 12.72 38.46
CA GLU A 686 7.39 13.61 39.57
C GLU A 686 8.05 14.98 39.42
N TRP A 687 9.32 15.02 39.00
CA TRP A 687 10.00 16.29 38.73
C TRP A 687 9.31 17.06 37.60
N TRP A 688 9.01 16.41 36.47
CA TRP A 688 8.34 17.06 35.33
C TRP A 688 6.97 17.63 35.73
N ILE A 689 6.18 16.85 36.48
CA ILE A 689 4.88 17.30 37.02
C ILE A 689 5.05 18.48 37.97
N GLU A 690 6.05 18.46 38.84
CA GLU A 690 6.31 19.56 39.78
C GLU A 690 6.75 20.84 39.08
N GLU A 691 7.59 20.76 38.04
CA GLU A 691 7.97 21.92 37.24
C GLU A 691 6.75 22.60 36.59
N PHE A 692 5.83 21.82 36.01
CA PHE A 692 4.58 22.35 35.48
C PHE A 692 3.69 22.98 36.55
N LYS A 693 3.58 22.34 37.72
CA LYS A 693 2.81 22.89 38.84
C LYS A 693 3.37 24.24 39.30
N LEU A 694 4.69 24.30 39.52
CA LEU A 694 5.39 25.53 39.91
C LEU A 694 5.22 26.62 38.85
N PHE A 695 5.32 26.26 37.57
CA PHE A 695 5.18 27.23 36.48
C PHE A 695 3.72 27.72 36.34
N HIS A 696 2.73 26.86 36.51
CA HIS A 696 1.31 27.22 36.47
C HIS A 696 0.93 28.22 37.58
N GLU A 697 1.53 28.10 38.78
CA GLU A 697 1.36 29.08 39.87
C GLU A 697 1.87 30.49 39.48
N MET A 698 2.90 30.56 38.63
CA MET A 698 3.43 31.81 38.10
C MET A 698 2.62 32.34 36.92
N LEU A 699 2.18 31.47 36.00
CA LEU A 699 1.49 31.83 34.77
C LEU A 699 0.36 30.81 34.51
N PRO A 700 -0.92 31.20 34.69
CA PRO A 700 -2.03 30.25 34.61
C PRO A 700 -2.38 29.92 33.15
N PHE A 701 -1.67 28.95 32.55
CA PHE A 701 -1.97 28.39 31.22
C PHE A 701 -3.05 27.29 31.29
N ASP A 702 -3.73 27.04 30.19
CA ASP A 702 -4.89 26.12 30.09
C ASP A 702 -4.59 24.83 29.31
N GLY A 703 -3.48 24.78 28.57
CA GLY A 703 -3.01 23.62 27.84
C GLY A 703 -1.52 23.70 27.54
N ILE A 704 -0.96 22.59 27.08
CA ILE A 704 0.48 22.41 26.92
C ILE A 704 0.79 21.96 25.48
N TRP A 705 1.75 22.62 24.86
CA TRP A 705 2.37 22.19 23.61
C TRP A 705 3.79 21.69 23.93
N ILE A 706 4.07 20.41 23.70
CA ILE A 706 5.43 19.85 23.80
C ILE A 706 6.04 19.70 22.41
N ASP A 707 7.22 20.27 22.22
CA ASP A 707 7.91 20.33 20.93
C ASP A 707 9.33 19.76 21.01
N MET A 708 10.01 19.59 19.88
CA MET A 708 11.40 19.15 19.81
C MET A 708 11.66 17.77 20.43
N ASN A 709 10.60 16.94 20.53
CA ASN A 709 10.57 15.73 21.34
C ASN A 709 10.68 14.42 20.56
N GLU A 710 11.28 14.46 19.37
CA GLU A 710 11.69 13.26 18.67
C GLU A 710 12.69 12.36 19.43
N PRO A 711 13.65 12.83 20.26
CA PRO A 711 14.06 14.20 20.59
C PRO A 711 15.02 14.80 19.57
N ALA A 712 14.88 16.11 19.35
CA ALA A 712 15.72 16.88 18.45
C ALA A 712 17.03 17.32 19.12
N ALA A 713 18.13 17.29 18.37
CA ALA A 713 19.42 17.81 18.82
C ALA A 713 20.12 18.57 17.69
N PHE A 714 20.52 19.81 17.96
CA PHE A 714 21.10 20.69 16.95
C PHE A 714 22.56 20.37 16.69
N GLY A 715 22.87 20.06 15.43
CA GLY A 715 24.25 19.98 14.97
C GLY A 715 24.99 18.72 15.38
N THR A 716 24.32 17.66 15.85
CA THR A 716 24.98 16.40 16.22
C THR A 716 25.92 15.94 15.11
N ASN A 717 27.20 15.79 15.44
CA ASN A 717 28.33 15.52 14.53
C ASN A 717 28.69 16.60 13.50
N GLU A 718 27.89 17.65 13.31
CA GLU A 718 28.18 18.76 12.39
C GLU A 718 29.36 19.62 12.88
N TYR A 719 30.26 20.02 11.99
CA TYR A 719 31.37 20.92 12.34
C TYR A 719 30.92 22.38 12.51
N HIS A 720 29.95 22.79 11.69
CA HIS A 720 29.44 24.16 11.62
C HIS A 720 27.90 24.17 11.54
N PRO A 721 27.21 23.88 12.64
CA PRO A 721 25.75 23.86 12.66
C PRO A 721 25.16 25.25 12.48
N PHE A 722 23.88 25.32 12.08
CA PHE A 722 23.21 26.57 11.70
C PHE A 722 23.32 27.70 12.76
N TYR A 723 23.32 27.36 14.04
CA TYR A 723 23.39 28.33 15.14
C TYR A 723 24.79 28.94 15.36
N PHE A 724 25.82 28.51 14.62
CA PHE A 724 27.15 29.15 14.69
C PHE A 724 27.19 30.53 14.02
N ASP A 725 26.25 30.75 13.10
CA ASP A 725 26.05 32.02 12.40
C ASP A 725 24.97 32.89 13.07
N ASP A 726 24.31 32.39 14.11
CA ASP A 726 23.34 33.14 14.88
C ASP A 726 24.06 34.17 15.78
N GLN A 727 23.85 35.46 15.48
CA GLN A 727 24.46 36.57 16.21
C GLN A 727 23.83 36.80 17.60
N ASP A 728 22.59 36.33 17.81
CA ASP A 728 21.86 36.50 19.07
C ASP A 728 22.25 35.44 20.11
N ARG A 729 22.98 34.40 19.68
CA ARG A 729 23.51 33.33 20.53
C ARG A 729 24.93 33.68 21.03
N PRO A 730 25.13 33.89 22.34
CA PRO A 730 26.35 34.46 22.91
C PRO A 730 27.56 33.54 22.85
N ALA A 731 27.36 32.22 22.71
CA ALA A 731 28.42 31.22 22.71
C ALA A 731 28.26 30.23 21.56
N LYS A 732 29.33 30.07 20.77
CA LYS A 732 29.50 29.00 19.77
C LYS A 732 29.79 27.68 20.47
N ILE A 733 28.79 27.13 21.14
CA ILE A 733 28.93 25.89 21.91
C ILE A 733 29.13 24.70 20.97
N ILE A 734 29.99 23.77 21.37
CA ILE A 734 30.34 22.61 20.54
C ILE A 734 29.16 21.63 20.53
N PRO A 735 28.65 21.18 19.36
CA PRO A 735 27.57 20.21 19.34
C PRO A 735 27.99 18.83 19.89
N LEU A 736 26.99 18.02 20.21
CA LEU A 736 27.16 16.61 20.55
C LEU A 736 27.97 15.87 19.47
N LYS A 737 28.95 15.06 19.89
CA LYS A 737 29.79 14.24 19.01
C LYS A 737 29.62 12.74 19.32
N CYS A 738 28.84 12.06 18.50
CA CYS A 738 28.60 10.62 18.61
C CYS A 738 29.75 9.80 18.02
N PRO A 739 30.08 8.64 18.59
CA PRO A 739 31.23 7.82 18.19
C PRO A 739 30.98 7.00 16.90
N VAL A 740 30.85 7.69 15.76
CA VAL A 740 30.53 7.12 14.43
C VAL A 740 31.71 6.43 13.70
N SER A 741 32.80 6.17 14.40
CA SER A 741 34.01 5.49 13.88
C SER A 741 34.68 4.53 14.87
N LYS A 742 34.11 4.34 16.07
CA LYS A 742 34.63 3.47 17.15
C LYS A 742 33.79 2.20 17.32
N GLY A 743 34.16 1.29 18.23
CA GLY A 743 33.45 0.01 18.42
C GLY A 743 31.96 0.08 18.78
N THR A 744 31.44 1.21 19.26
CA THR A 744 30.00 1.47 19.48
C THR A 744 29.30 2.13 18.28
N SER A 745 30.04 2.40 17.21
CA SER A 745 29.53 2.96 15.96
C SER A 745 28.41 2.12 15.36
N LYS A 746 28.28 0.83 15.69
CA LYS A 746 27.22 -0.03 15.16
C LYS A 746 25.79 0.42 15.52
N TYR A 747 25.59 1.29 16.51
CA TYR A 747 24.25 1.81 16.84
C TYR A 747 23.94 3.10 16.08
N ASP A 748 24.94 3.95 15.86
CA ASP A 748 24.78 5.20 15.10
C ASP A 748 24.92 4.96 13.58
N LYS A 749 25.76 3.99 13.19
CA LYS A 749 25.99 3.44 11.84
C LYS A 749 25.78 1.92 11.87
N PRO A 750 24.53 1.45 11.87
CA PRO A 750 24.20 0.03 11.85
C PRO A 750 24.73 -0.68 10.60
N PRO A 751 24.87 -2.01 10.64
CA PRO A 751 25.26 -2.77 9.45
C PRO A 751 24.30 -2.59 8.26
N TYR A 752 23.02 -2.39 8.56
CA TYR A 752 22.02 -1.95 7.59
C TYR A 752 21.59 -0.50 7.83
N GLU A 753 21.99 0.38 6.93
CA GLU A 753 21.52 1.77 6.87
C GLU A 753 20.10 1.79 6.28
N THR A 754 19.09 2.12 7.09
CA THR A 754 17.72 2.31 6.60
C THR A 754 17.63 3.55 5.71
N TRP A 755 16.56 3.69 4.93
CA TRP A 755 16.28 4.87 4.10
C TRP A 755 16.26 6.17 4.92
N SER A 756 16.01 6.11 6.23
CA SER A 756 16.11 7.25 7.17
C SER A 756 17.51 7.90 7.22
N THR A 757 18.54 7.22 6.70
CA THR A 757 19.94 7.68 6.71
C THR A 757 20.41 8.11 5.33
N TYR A 758 20.51 7.18 4.37
CA TYR A 758 21.15 7.46 3.08
C TYR A 758 20.31 8.34 2.13
N ALA A 759 19.01 8.51 2.37
CA ALA A 759 18.15 9.38 1.56
C ALA A 759 18.50 10.88 1.64
N TYR A 760 19.24 11.27 2.67
CA TYR A 760 19.62 12.67 2.89
C TYR A 760 20.85 13.11 2.09
N ASN A 761 21.44 12.23 1.26
CA ASN A 761 22.52 12.51 0.30
C ASN A 761 23.74 13.26 0.88
N PHE A 762 24.03 13.08 2.17
CA PHE A 762 25.27 13.53 2.78
C PHE A 762 26.28 12.39 2.76
N ALA A 763 27.53 12.67 2.42
CA ALA A 763 28.60 11.65 2.32
C ALA A 763 28.83 10.85 3.62
N GLU A 764 28.31 11.30 4.76
CA GLU A 764 28.48 10.68 6.09
C GLU A 764 27.18 10.60 6.92
N ALA A 765 26.00 10.47 6.31
CA ALA A 765 24.74 10.37 7.07
C ALA A 765 24.71 9.17 8.05
N HIS A 766 24.10 9.36 9.22
CA HIS A 766 23.99 8.38 10.31
C HIS A 766 22.70 8.60 11.13
N LEU A 767 22.30 7.62 11.93
CA LEU A 767 21.03 7.68 12.68
C LEU A 767 20.96 8.81 13.71
N SER A 768 22.11 9.22 14.26
CA SER A 768 22.17 10.35 15.21
C SER A 768 22.15 11.74 14.56
N ASN A 769 22.00 11.88 13.24
CA ASN A 769 21.80 13.21 12.66
C ASN A 769 20.50 13.82 13.21
N LYS A 770 20.58 15.08 13.66
CA LYS A 770 19.47 15.83 14.28
C LYS A 770 18.89 15.21 15.57
N THR A 771 19.57 14.27 16.21
CA THR A 771 19.13 13.66 17.48
C THR A 771 20.33 13.30 18.36
N VAL A 772 20.07 12.73 19.54
CA VAL A 772 21.08 12.26 20.49
C VAL A 772 21.81 11.00 19.97
N CYS A 773 22.90 10.58 20.62
CA CYS A 773 23.62 9.37 20.19
C CYS A 773 22.80 8.11 20.47
N LEU A 774 22.71 7.22 19.48
CA LEU A 774 21.91 5.99 19.58
C LEU A 774 22.57 4.97 20.52
N SER A 775 23.88 5.11 20.73
CA SER A 775 24.65 4.39 21.77
C SER A 775 24.42 4.91 23.20
N GLY A 776 23.63 5.99 23.38
CA GLY A 776 23.21 6.46 24.69
C GLY A 776 22.27 5.49 25.41
N MET A 777 22.06 5.71 26.70
CA MET A 777 21.30 4.86 27.60
C MET A 777 20.07 5.60 28.16
N THR A 778 18.98 4.87 28.33
CA THR A 778 17.66 5.27 28.85
C THR A 778 17.13 4.19 29.80
N ASN A 779 15.97 4.41 30.42
CA ASN A 779 15.33 3.47 31.34
C ASN A 779 16.32 3.02 32.43
N ARG A 780 16.93 3.99 33.13
CA ARG A 780 17.99 3.78 34.14
C ARG A 780 19.11 2.83 33.70
N ARG A 781 19.66 3.09 32.52
CA ARG A 781 20.78 2.34 31.93
C ARG A 781 20.47 0.89 31.57
N THR A 782 19.19 0.53 31.44
CA THR A 782 18.79 -0.81 31.01
C THR A 782 18.52 -0.91 29.51
N GLN A 783 18.25 0.22 28.85
CA GLN A 783 17.98 0.28 27.41
C GLN A 783 18.86 1.29 26.69
N ARG A 784 19.20 1.01 25.43
CA ARG A 784 19.86 1.98 24.56
C ARG A 784 18.82 2.87 23.88
N VAL A 785 19.19 4.13 23.65
CA VAL A 785 18.43 5.07 22.80
C VAL A 785 18.10 4.42 21.46
N TYR A 786 19.00 3.61 20.89
CA TYR A 786 18.75 2.82 19.68
C TYR A 786 17.40 2.08 19.64
N ASN A 787 16.94 1.57 20.78
CA ASN A 787 15.67 0.85 20.92
C ASN A 787 14.49 1.79 21.25
N THR A 788 14.77 2.82 22.04
CA THR A 788 13.76 3.63 22.74
C THR A 788 13.51 4.99 22.12
N LYS A 789 14.33 5.42 21.15
CA LYS A 789 14.28 6.74 20.52
C LYS A 789 12.87 7.11 20.05
N ASN A 790 12.25 6.23 19.27
CA ASN A 790 10.90 6.47 18.73
C ASN A 790 9.79 6.49 19.80
N LEU A 791 10.09 6.18 21.07
CA LEU A 791 9.15 6.23 22.18
C LEU A 791 9.24 7.54 22.98
N TYR A 792 10.23 8.40 22.72
CA TYR A 792 10.52 9.56 23.55
C TYR A 792 9.34 10.53 23.66
N GLY A 793 8.79 10.97 22.52
CA GLY A 793 7.63 11.88 22.50
C GLY A 793 6.38 11.28 23.14
N LEU A 794 6.12 9.98 22.96
CA LEU A 794 5.02 9.30 23.65
C LEU A 794 5.23 9.28 25.17
N ALA A 795 6.44 8.92 25.63
CA ALA A 795 6.75 8.87 27.05
C ALA A 795 6.60 10.25 27.71
N GLU A 796 7.06 11.31 27.05
CA GLU A 796 6.84 12.68 27.49
C GLU A 796 5.35 13.05 27.50
N THR A 797 4.59 12.72 26.45
CA THR A 797 3.15 13.02 26.36
C THR A 797 2.38 12.39 27.53
N ILE A 798 2.69 11.14 27.88
CA ILE A 798 2.06 10.42 29.00
C ILE A 798 2.25 11.17 30.32
N ILE A 799 3.46 11.64 30.60
CA ILE A 799 3.77 12.34 31.85
C ILE A 799 3.19 13.76 31.81
N THR A 800 3.25 14.42 30.65
CA THR A 800 2.74 15.80 30.46
C THR A 800 1.23 15.88 30.59
N GLN A 801 0.47 14.88 30.14
CA GLN A 801 -0.98 14.82 30.37
C GLN A 801 -1.30 14.77 31.87
N LYS A 802 -0.55 13.97 32.63
CA LYS A 802 -0.69 13.94 34.10
C LYS A 802 -0.31 15.29 34.71
N ALA A 803 0.73 15.94 34.20
CA ALA A 803 1.13 17.27 34.64
C ALA A 803 0.03 18.32 34.37
N GLN A 804 -0.59 18.30 33.18
CA GLN A 804 -1.74 19.13 32.84
C GLN A 804 -2.89 18.96 33.85
N HIS A 805 -3.27 17.70 34.11
CA HIS A 805 -4.33 17.38 35.06
C HIS A 805 -4.01 17.87 36.47
N ILE A 806 -2.78 17.65 36.95
CA ILE A 806 -2.37 18.01 38.31
C ILE A 806 -2.18 19.53 38.47
N ALA A 807 -1.58 20.20 37.49
CA ALA A 807 -1.29 21.63 37.56
C ALA A 807 -2.57 22.47 37.46
N THR A 808 -3.47 22.11 36.54
CA THR A 808 -4.66 22.92 36.23
C THR A 808 -5.95 22.44 36.90
N GLY A 809 -5.99 21.18 37.37
CA GLY A 809 -7.21 20.53 37.84
C GLY A 809 -8.24 20.25 36.73
N LYS A 810 -7.85 20.42 35.45
CA LYS A 810 -8.71 20.29 34.27
C LYS A 810 -8.07 19.40 33.22
N ARG A 811 -8.89 18.88 32.30
CA ARG A 811 -8.41 18.02 31.20
C ARG A 811 -7.48 18.75 30.24
N GLY A 812 -7.77 20.04 29.96
CA GLY A 812 -7.05 20.85 28.96
C GLY A 812 -6.80 20.13 27.65
N VAL A 813 -5.58 20.28 27.15
CA VAL A 813 -5.04 19.54 26.01
C VAL A 813 -3.52 19.48 26.08
N VAL A 814 -2.94 18.36 25.65
CA VAL A 814 -1.50 18.23 25.36
C VAL A 814 -1.34 18.01 23.86
N ILE A 815 -0.48 18.78 23.22
CA ILE A 815 -0.18 18.68 21.79
C ILE A 815 1.29 18.32 21.64
N SER A 816 1.59 17.18 21.00
CA SER A 816 2.96 16.67 20.84
C SER A 816 3.38 16.63 19.38
N ARG A 817 4.65 16.95 19.10
CA ARG A 817 5.21 16.78 17.76
C ARG A 817 5.50 15.32 17.47
N SER A 818 6.39 14.71 18.24
CA SER A 818 6.74 13.31 18.04
C SER A 818 5.66 12.40 18.63
N THR A 819 5.29 11.39 17.85
CA THR A 819 4.25 10.43 18.21
C THR A 819 4.69 9.00 17.91
N PHE A 820 4.25 8.07 18.74
CA PHE A 820 4.28 6.63 18.48
C PHE A 820 2.86 6.06 18.58
N VAL A 821 2.68 4.79 18.23
CA VAL A 821 1.44 4.05 18.48
C VAL A 821 1.01 4.23 19.95
N SER A 822 -0.27 4.56 20.18
CA SER A 822 -0.89 4.95 21.48
C SER A 822 -0.82 6.45 21.84
N SER A 823 -0.10 7.30 21.11
CA SER A 823 0.01 8.74 21.49
C SER A 823 -1.33 9.46 21.56
N GLY A 824 -2.27 9.10 20.69
CA GLY A 824 -3.61 9.66 20.69
C GLY A 824 -4.41 9.39 21.96
N HIS A 825 -4.04 8.39 22.77
CA HIS A 825 -4.65 8.14 24.07
C HIS A 825 -4.31 9.23 25.11
N TYR A 826 -3.21 9.97 24.90
CA TYR A 826 -2.67 10.91 25.88
C TYR A 826 -2.68 12.37 25.39
N GLY A 827 -2.57 12.61 24.09
CA GLY A 827 -2.52 13.96 23.52
C GLY A 827 -2.82 13.99 22.03
N GLY A 828 -2.85 15.18 21.46
CA GLY A 828 -3.01 15.40 20.02
C GLY A 828 -1.70 15.71 19.32
N HIS A 829 -1.80 16.07 18.04
CA HIS A 829 -0.66 16.30 17.17
C HIS A 829 -0.95 17.42 16.16
N TRP A 830 0.10 17.97 15.56
CA TRP A 830 0.01 18.81 14.35
C TRP A 830 1.06 18.34 13.36
N LEU A 831 0.80 18.46 12.05
CA LEU A 831 1.66 17.94 10.98
C LEU A 831 3.05 18.63 10.85
N GLY A 832 3.46 19.38 11.87
CA GLY A 832 4.76 20.04 11.98
C GLY A 832 4.95 21.24 11.05
N ASP A 833 6.23 21.58 10.88
CA ASP A 833 6.75 22.78 10.22
C ASP A 833 6.56 22.76 8.69
N ASN A 834 5.31 22.73 8.22
CA ASN A 834 4.95 22.80 6.81
C ASN A 834 5.40 24.13 6.15
N ALA A 835 5.27 24.24 4.83
CA ALA A 835 5.59 25.48 4.10
C ALA A 835 4.35 26.19 3.56
N ALA A 836 4.44 27.50 3.35
CA ALA A 836 3.43 28.32 2.70
C ALA A 836 3.38 28.08 1.17
N ARG A 837 3.01 26.86 0.76
CA ARG A 837 2.81 26.45 -0.64
C ARG A 837 1.48 25.72 -0.81
N TRP A 838 0.91 25.80 -2.02
CA TRP A 838 -0.33 25.09 -2.37
C TRP A 838 -0.22 23.57 -2.23
N ILE A 839 0.96 23.00 -2.52
CA ILE A 839 1.18 21.56 -2.36
C ILE A 839 1.13 21.14 -0.88
N ASP A 840 1.65 21.95 0.04
CA ASP A 840 1.56 21.67 1.50
C ASP A 840 0.12 21.76 2.00
N LEU A 841 -0.66 22.72 1.49
CA LEU A 841 -2.10 22.78 1.73
C LEU A 841 -2.78 21.48 1.25
N LYS A 842 -2.47 21.01 0.04
CA LYS A 842 -3.00 19.75 -0.49
C LYS A 842 -2.61 18.55 0.39
N THR A 843 -1.32 18.37 0.70
CA THR A 843 -0.84 17.20 1.45
C THR A 843 -1.30 17.21 2.91
N SER A 844 -1.64 18.38 3.48
CA SER A 844 -2.25 18.44 4.82
C SER A 844 -3.59 17.70 4.91
N ILE A 845 -4.36 17.64 3.82
CA ILE A 845 -5.64 16.92 3.75
C ILE A 845 -5.40 15.41 3.87
N ILE A 846 -4.30 14.93 3.25
CA ILE A 846 -3.88 13.53 3.31
C ILE A 846 -3.38 13.18 4.71
N GLY A 847 -2.41 13.92 5.23
CA GLY A 847 -1.83 13.66 6.56
C GLY A 847 -2.89 13.69 7.67
N MET A 848 -3.83 14.65 7.64
CA MET A 848 -4.92 14.71 8.61
C MET A 848 -5.77 13.43 8.64
N GLN A 849 -6.06 12.86 7.47
CA GLN A 849 -6.81 11.61 7.36
C GLN A 849 -5.99 10.44 7.92
N GLU A 850 -4.72 10.33 7.57
CA GLU A 850 -3.82 9.26 8.05
C GLU A 850 -3.70 9.25 9.58
N PHE A 851 -3.60 10.41 10.21
CA PHE A 851 -3.56 10.49 11.68
C PHE A 851 -4.86 10.05 12.35
N ASN A 852 -6.01 10.11 11.65
CA ASN A 852 -7.24 9.47 12.15
C ASN A 852 -7.14 7.93 12.08
N LEU A 853 -6.45 7.37 11.08
CA LEU A 853 -6.14 5.92 11.05
C LEU A 853 -5.21 5.53 12.20
N PHE A 854 -4.27 6.41 12.58
CA PHE A 854 -3.34 6.19 13.68
C PHE A 854 -3.94 6.43 15.07
N GLY A 855 -5.21 6.84 15.15
CA GLY A 855 -5.88 7.09 16.41
C GLY A 855 -5.58 8.43 17.06
N ILE A 856 -5.22 9.44 16.27
CA ILE A 856 -4.93 10.79 16.75
C ILE A 856 -5.89 11.77 16.05
N PRO A 857 -7.19 11.76 16.41
CA PRO A 857 -8.20 12.56 15.74
C PRO A 857 -8.10 14.05 16.05
N TYR A 858 -7.44 14.46 17.14
CA TYR A 858 -7.13 15.87 17.41
C TYR A 858 -5.86 16.26 16.63
N ILE A 859 -6.04 16.54 15.34
CA ILE A 859 -4.98 16.76 14.35
C ILE A 859 -5.30 17.94 13.42
N GLY A 860 -4.25 18.61 12.93
CA GLY A 860 -4.31 19.67 11.92
C GLY A 860 -2.92 20.04 11.41
N ALA A 861 -2.85 21.03 10.52
CA ALA A 861 -1.59 21.62 10.05
C ALA A 861 -1.51 23.10 10.43
N ASP A 862 -0.33 23.68 10.36
CA ASP A 862 -0.16 25.12 10.54
C ASP A 862 -0.80 25.87 9.36
N ILE A 863 -1.96 26.47 9.64
CA ILE A 863 -2.78 27.16 8.63
C ILE A 863 -2.01 28.35 8.07
N CYS A 864 -2.06 28.51 6.74
CA CYS A 864 -1.30 29.45 5.92
C CYS A 864 0.17 29.06 5.65
N GLY A 865 0.68 28.03 6.34
CA GLY A 865 2.04 27.51 6.21
C GLY A 865 3.00 28.14 7.19
N PHE A 866 3.84 27.34 7.85
CA PHE A 866 4.80 27.82 8.84
C PHE A 866 6.03 28.47 8.17
N ASN A 867 6.67 27.75 7.25
CA ASN A 867 7.88 28.20 6.55
C ASN A 867 7.57 29.04 5.30
N GLY A 868 8.26 30.18 5.16
CA GLY A 868 8.12 31.08 4.01
C GLY A 868 6.98 32.09 4.15
N GLU A 869 6.93 33.08 3.25
CA GLU A 869 5.85 34.08 3.25
C GLU A 869 4.62 33.56 2.51
N THR A 870 3.47 33.53 3.19
CA THR A 870 2.19 33.19 2.58
C THR A 870 1.66 34.29 1.66
N THR A 871 0.84 33.92 0.69
CA THR A 871 0.09 34.87 -0.15
C THR A 871 -1.32 35.09 0.39
N GLU A 872 -1.94 36.21 0.02
CA GLU A 872 -3.32 36.51 0.43
C GLU A 872 -4.29 35.39 0.01
N GLU A 873 -4.15 34.86 -1.21
CA GLU A 873 -5.03 33.81 -1.69
C GLU A 873 -4.77 32.45 -1.03
N LEU A 874 -3.50 32.06 -0.88
CA LEU A 874 -3.16 30.81 -0.21
C LEU A 874 -3.67 30.81 1.24
N CYS A 875 -3.40 31.89 1.98
CA CYS A 875 -3.85 32.00 3.37
C CYS A 875 -5.38 32.06 3.46
N LEU A 876 -6.06 32.72 2.52
CA LEU A 876 -7.52 32.70 2.42
C LEU A 876 -8.06 31.26 2.27
N ARG A 877 -7.53 30.50 1.30
CA ARG A 877 -7.98 29.11 1.07
C ARG A 877 -7.63 28.19 2.23
N TRP A 878 -6.47 28.39 2.83
CA TRP A 878 -6.06 27.59 3.98
C TRP A 878 -6.89 27.90 5.21
N GLN A 879 -7.31 29.15 5.44
CA GLN A 879 -8.25 29.49 6.53
C GLN A 879 -9.63 28.86 6.29
N GLN A 880 -10.09 28.79 5.04
CA GLN A 880 -11.34 28.09 4.70
C GLN A 880 -11.24 26.59 5.01
N LEU A 881 -10.15 25.92 4.61
CA LEU A 881 -9.91 24.50 4.92
C LEU A 881 -9.66 24.26 6.42
N GLY A 882 -8.84 25.10 7.04
CA GLY A 882 -8.37 24.94 8.41
C GLY A 882 -9.48 25.02 9.45
N ALA A 883 -10.60 25.68 9.13
CA ALA A 883 -11.81 25.64 9.94
C ALA A 883 -12.43 24.22 10.07
N PHE A 884 -12.02 23.28 9.21
CA PHE A 884 -12.45 21.89 9.21
C PHE A 884 -11.42 20.91 9.80
N TYR A 885 -10.24 21.39 10.24
CA TYR A 885 -9.31 20.56 11.02
C TYR A 885 -9.81 20.40 12.46
N PRO A 886 -9.79 19.20 13.07
CA PRO A 886 -10.09 19.05 14.50
C PRO A 886 -9.22 19.95 15.39
N PHE A 887 -7.91 20.02 15.12
CA PHE A 887 -7.00 21.02 15.68
C PHE A 887 -6.81 22.16 14.67
N SER A 888 -7.36 23.34 14.96
CA SER A 888 -7.41 24.48 14.03
C SER A 888 -6.52 25.63 14.52
N ARG A 889 -5.25 25.62 14.11
CA ARG A 889 -4.25 26.62 14.50
C ARG A 889 -3.62 27.30 13.28
N ASN A 890 -3.63 28.64 13.28
CA ASN A 890 -2.74 29.42 12.42
C ASN A 890 -1.43 29.67 13.18
N HIS A 891 -0.31 29.27 12.58
CA HIS A 891 1.02 29.38 13.16
C HIS A 891 2.02 29.76 12.06
N ASN A 892 3.07 30.50 12.42
CA ASN A 892 3.96 31.17 11.49
C ASN A 892 5.40 31.13 12.01
N ALA A 893 6.39 31.10 11.10
CA ALA A 893 7.80 31.09 11.49
C ALA A 893 8.31 32.45 12.03
N LYS A 894 9.50 32.40 12.64
CA LYS A 894 10.27 33.59 13.04
C LYS A 894 10.76 34.35 11.81
N ALA A 895 10.79 35.67 11.91
CA ALA A 895 11.34 36.59 10.90
C ALA A 895 10.66 36.58 9.52
N VAL A 896 9.47 36.00 9.38
CA VAL A 896 8.59 36.18 8.20
C VAL A 896 7.46 37.17 8.50
N ALA A 897 6.86 37.72 7.44
CA ALA A 897 5.74 38.65 7.56
C ALA A 897 4.56 38.03 8.33
N SER A 898 3.83 38.84 9.12
CA SER A 898 2.66 38.35 9.88
C SER A 898 1.64 37.71 8.94
N GLN A 899 1.01 36.62 9.35
CA GLN A 899 -0.10 35.99 8.63
C GLN A 899 -1.33 35.82 9.52
N ASP A 900 -1.42 36.63 10.58
CA ASP A 900 -2.67 36.76 11.32
C ASP A 900 -3.81 37.11 10.36
N PRO A 901 -5.01 36.53 10.53
CA PRO A 901 -6.05 36.63 9.53
C PRO A 901 -6.58 38.07 9.35
N SER A 902 -6.22 39.01 10.23
CA SER A 902 -6.60 40.41 10.11
C SER A 902 -5.70 41.22 9.16
N ARG A 903 -4.56 40.66 8.71
CA ARG A 903 -3.64 41.33 7.79
C ARG A 903 -4.30 41.77 6.48
N TRP A 904 -5.17 40.93 5.93
CA TRP A 904 -5.88 41.19 4.68
C TRP A 904 -7.40 41.17 4.89
N PRO A 905 -8.16 42.15 4.36
CA PRO A 905 -9.62 42.15 4.48
C PRO A 905 -10.28 40.88 3.91
N ALA A 906 -9.79 40.35 2.79
CA ALA A 906 -10.34 39.15 2.18
C ALA A 906 -10.09 37.90 3.05
N VAL A 907 -8.89 37.75 3.60
CA VAL A 907 -8.55 36.67 4.54
C VAL A 907 -9.39 36.79 5.81
N ALA A 908 -9.56 38.00 6.35
CA ALA A 908 -10.38 38.21 7.54
C ALA A 908 -11.86 37.81 7.31
N GLN A 909 -12.42 38.17 6.15
CA GLN A 909 -13.78 37.80 5.77
C GLN A 909 -13.95 36.29 5.62
N ALA A 910 -13.04 35.64 4.90
CA ALA A 910 -13.07 34.19 4.70
C ALA A 910 -12.89 33.43 6.02
N THR A 911 -11.92 33.83 6.83
CA THR A 911 -11.65 33.25 8.16
C THR A 911 -12.86 33.40 9.06
N ARG A 912 -13.50 34.58 9.10
CA ARG A 912 -14.71 34.82 9.88
C ARG A 912 -15.84 33.89 9.44
N LYS A 913 -16.11 33.80 8.14
CA LYS A 913 -17.19 32.96 7.60
C LYS A 913 -16.95 31.47 7.90
N ALA A 914 -15.73 30.98 7.67
CA ALA A 914 -15.36 29.60 7.92
C ALA A 914 -15.39 29.25 9.42
N ASN A 915 -14.87 30.12 10.29
CA ASN A 915 -14.91 29.88 11.73
C ASN A 915 -16.32 30.03 12.32
N LEU A 916 -17.16 30.94 11.82
CA LEU A 916 -18.57 30.98 12.26
C LEU A 916 -19.30 29.67 11.91
N PHE A 917 -19.05 29.11 10.72
CA PHE A 917 -19.55 27.78 10.36
C PHE A 917 -19.02 26.71 11.34
N ARG A 918 -17.70 26.66 11.56
CA ARG A 918 -17.08 25.73 12.51
C ARG A 918 -17.74 25.81 13.89
N TYR A 919 -17.83 27.01 14.47
CA TYR A 919 -18.37 27.25 15.80
C TYR A 919 -19.84 26.86 15.90
N TYR A 920 -20.58 27.01 14.81
CA TYR A 920 -21.98 26.56 14.74
C TYR A 920 -22.09 25.04 14.87
N TYR A 921 -21.19 24.30 14.24
CA TYR A 921 -21.17 22.84 14.23
C TYR A 921 -20.26 22.20 15.31
N LEU A 922 -19.72 22.97 16.25
CA LEU A 922 -18.94 22.42 17.36
C LEU A 922 -19.68 21.39 18.22
N PRO A 923 -21.01 21.47 18.46
CA PRO A 923 -21.72 20.38 19.15
C PRO A 923 -21.63 19.04 18.40
N TYR A 924 -21.68 19.06 17.08
CA TYR A 924 -21.49 17.87 16.25
C TYR A 924 -20.03 17.38 16.30
N LEU A 925 -19.06 18.28 16.06
CA LEU A 925 -17.64 17.91 16.11
C LEU A 925 -17.22 17.38 17.49
N TYR A 926 -17.69 17.99 18.57
CA TYR A 926 -17.45 17.51 19.94
C TYR A 926 -18.09 16.14 20.18
N SER A 927 -19.30 15.91 19.66
CA SER A 927 -19.95 14.60 19.75
C SER A 927 -19.16 13.51 19.01
N LEU A 928 -18.54 13.84 17.87
CA LEU A 928 -17.62 12.92 17.18
C LEU A 928 -16.37 12.63 18.03
N MET A 929 -15.74 13.65 18.60
CA MET A 929 -14.57 13.46 19.48
C MET A 929 -14.92 12.63 20.72
N PHE A 930 -16.11 12.84 21.30
CA PHE A 930 -16.60 12.11 22.46
C PHE A 930 -16.88 10.64 22.12
N ASP A 931 -17.59 10.39 21.01
CA ASP A 931 -17.88 9.05 20.53
C ASP A 931 -16.59 8.27 20.22
N VAL A 932 -15.64 8.89 19.53
CA VAL A 932 -14.34 8.27 19.22
C VAL A 932 -13.50 8.02 20.48
N ALA A 933 -13.50 8.93 21.46
CA ALA A 933 -12.81 8.69 22.74
C ALA A 933 -13.45 7.54 23.53
N MET A 934 -14.78 7.39 23.44
CA MET A 934 -15.50 6.34 24.13
C MET A 934 -15.44 4.99 23.40
N HIS A 935 -15.47 4.96 22.07
CA HIS A 935 -15.71 3.74 21.27
C HIS A 935 -14.63 3.45 20.22
N GLY A 936 -13.68 4.38 19.99
CA GLY A 936 -12.77 4.34 18.86
C GLY A 936 -13.46 4.74 17.55
N GLY A 937 -12.67 4.83 16.48
CA GLY A 937 -13.13 5.27 15.17
C GLY A 937 -12.40 6.51 14.68
N THR A 938 -13.00 7.19 13.70
CA THR A 938 -12.45 8.37 13.04
C THR A 938 -13.38 9.58 13.14
N VAL A 939 -12.79 10.76 13.37
CA VAL A 939 -13.52 12.05 13.34
C VAL A 939 -13.41 12.65 11.94
N VAL A 940 -12.20 12.75 11.40
CA VAL A 940 -11.97 13.02 9.98
C VAL A 940 -11.87 11.67 9.29
N ARG A 941 -12.84 11.41 8.41
CA ARG A 941 -13.07 10.10 7.83
C ARG A 941 -12.77 10.13 6.33
N PRO A 942 -11.88 9.26 5.83
CA PRO A 942 -11.77 9.02 4.40
C PRO A 942 -13.09 8.57 3.80
N VAL A 943 -13.43 9.09 2.62
CA VAL A 943 -14.75 8.85 2.02
C VAL A 943 -15.02 7.35 1.80
N PHE A 944 -14.00 6.56 1.44
CA PHE A 944 -14.14 5.12 1.22
C PHE A 944 -14.52 4.33 2.47
N PHE A 945 -14.37 4.88 3.68
CA PHE A 945 -14.81 4.20 4.91
C PHE A 945 -16.33 4.02 4.94
N GLU A 946 -17.07 4.97 4.37
CA GLU A 946 -18.53 4.94 4.28
C GLU A 946 -19.04 4.27 3.00
N PHE A 947 -18.23 4.29 1.94
CA PHE A 947 -18.62 3.89 0.59
C PHE A 947 -17.64 2.88 -0.01
N THR A 948 -17.33 1.81 0.73
CA THR A 948 -16.33 0.80 0.33
C THR A 948 -16.62 0.14 -1.02
N ALA A 949 -17.88 -0.03 -1.39
CA ALA A 949 -18.27 -0.61 -2.69
C ALA A 949 -18.13 0.37 -3.88
N ASP A 950 -17.90 1.66 -3.63
CA ASP A 950 -17.72 2.68 -4.65
C ASP A 950 -16.23 2.87 -4.95
N SER A 951 -15.76 2.31 -6.06
CA SER A 951 -14.33 2.33 -6.44
C SER A 951 -13.76 3.72 -6.65
N GLU A 952 -14.57 4.71 -7.00
CA GLU A 952 -14.12 6.09 -7.19
C GLU A 952 -13.66 6.72 -5.87
N THR A 953 -14.09 6.16 -4.73
CA THR A 953 -13.70 6.68 -3.40
C THR A 953 -12.35 6.15 -2.92
N HIS A 954 -11.82 5.09 -3.53
CA HIS A 954 -10.62 4.40 -3.04
C HIS A 954 -9.34 5.22 -3.26
N ASP A 955 -9.31 6.05 -4.30
CA ASP A 955 -8.19 6.94 -4.60
C ASP A 955 -8.47 8.40 -4.19
N LEU A 956 -9.60 8.65 -3.53
CA LEU A 956 -10.09 9.99 -3.20
C LEU A 956 -9.46 10.52 -1.91
N GLY A 957 -8.35 11.25 -2.05
CA GLY A 957 -7.59 11.79 -0.92
C GLY A 957 -7.91 13.26 -0.60
N GLU A 958 -8.31 14.06 -1.58
CA GLU A 958 -8.39 15.52 -1.46
C GLU A 958 -9.74 16.03 -0.93
N GLN A 959 -10.64 15.14 -0.52
CA GLN A 959 -11.88 15.47 0.18
C GLN A 959 -12.12 14.44 1.29
N PHE A 960 -12.86 14.82 2.30
CA PHE A 960 -13.04 14.00 3.50
C PHE A 960 -14.41 14.25 4.12
N MET A 961 -14.75 13.42 5.09
CA MET A 961 -15.96 13.59 5.88
C MET A 961 -15.64 13.95 7.33
N TRP A 962 -16.51 14.75 7.95
CA TRP A 962 -16.65 14.76 9.41
C TRP A 962 -17.64 13.66 9.78
N GLY A 963 -17.15 12.67 10.52
CA GLY A 963 -17.87 11.44 10.82
C GLY A 963 -18.41 10.78 9.56
N ASN A 964 -19.67 10.33 9.61
CA ASN A 964 -20.38 9.73 8.48
C ASN A 964 -21.39 10.67 7.80
N ALA A 965 -21.44 11.95 8.19
CA ALA A 965 -22.60 12.80 7.91
C ALA A 965 -22.30 14.02 7.06
N MET A 966 -21.10 14.61 7.15
CA MET A 966 -20.79 15.86 6.46
C MET A 966 -19.59 15.69 5.54
N MET A 967 -19.76 15.96 4.25
CA MET A 967 -18.72 15.97 3.23
C MET A 967 -18.10 17.36 3.11
N ILE A 968 -16.77 17.43 3.05
CA ILE A 968 -15.98 18.66 2.89
C ILE A 968 -15.14 18.52 1.63
N ILE A 969 -15.26 19.48 0.70
CA ILE A 969 -14.50 19.52 -0.56
C ILE A 969 -13.66 20.81 -0.58
N PRO A 970 -12.40 20.76 -0.14
CA PRO A 970 -11.50 21.92 -0.05
C PRO A 970 -11.06 22.45 -1.42
N VAL A 971 -10.67 23.73 -1.48
CA VAL A 971 -9.91 24.28 -2.61
C VAL A 971 -8.42 24.24 -2.29
N TYR A 972 -7.65 23.58 -3.15
CA TYR A 972 -6.21 23.39 -2.97
C TYR A 972 -5.38 23.77 -4.22
N GLU A 973 -5.99 24.49 -5.17
CA GLU A 973 -5.33 25.00 -6.38
C GLU A 973 -5.41 26.53 -6.45
N GLU A 974 -4.39 27.14 -7.02
CA GLU A 974 -4.27 28.60 -7.13
C GLU A 974 -5.16 29.20 -8.21
N GLY A 975 -5.78 30.34 -7.93
CA GLY A 975 -6.50 31.16 -8.91
C GLY A 975 -7.87 30.61 -9.31
N VAL A 976 -8.32 29.51 -8.70
CA VAL A 976 -9.59 28.87 -9.05
C VAL A 976 -10.77 29.48 -8.30
N THR A 977 -11.91 29.58 -8.97
CA THR A 977 -13.20 30.04 -8.41
C THR A 977 -14.23 28.92 -8.30
N SER A 978 -13.85 27.70 -8.65
CA SER A 978 -14.66 26.50 -8.57
C SER A 978 -13.76 25.30 -8.34
N VAL A 979 -14.28 24.25 -7.71
CA VAL A 979 -13.52 23.03 -7.42
C VAL A 979 -14.28 21.79 -7.87
N SER A 980 -13.54 20.79 -8.34
CA SER A 980 -14.09 19.46 -8.65
C SER A 980 -14.19 18.63 -7.38
N GLY A 981 -15.32 17.96 -7.18
CA GLY A 981 -15.49 16.99 -6.10
C GLY A 981 -16.36 15.82 -6.53
N TYR A 982 -16.26 14.73 -5.78
CA TYR A 982 -17.02 13.52 -5.99
C TYR A 982 -18.05 13.34 -4.86
N LEU A 983 -19.31 13.21 -5.20
CA LEU A 983 -20.36 12.86 -4.25
C LEU A 983 -20.77 11.40 -4.47
N PRO A 984 -20.48 10.47 -3.54
CA PRO A 984 -20.90 9.08 -3.65
C PRO A 984 -22.43 8.93 -3.75
N SER A 985 -22.90 7.75 -4.16
CA SER A 985 -24.34 7.47 -4.33
C SER A 985 -25.14 7.57 -3.02
N ALA A 986 -25.59 8.78 -2.70
CA ALA A 986 -26.46 9.15 -1.59
C ALA A 986 -27.11 10.50 -1.90
N LEU A 987 -28.08 10.91 -1.08
CA LEU A 987 -28.55 12.29 -1.07
C LEU A 987 -27.52 13.17 -0.36
N TRP A 988 -27.24 14.34 -0.92
CA TRP A 988 -26.32 15.31 -0.38
C TRP A 988 -26.95 16.69 -0.46
N TYR A 989 -27.08 17.37 0.67
CA TYR A 989 -27.68 18.69 0.77
C TYR A 989 -26.61 19.72 1.11
N SER A 990 -26.48 20.79 0.32
CA SER A 990 -25.53 21.85 0.66
C SER A 990 -25.91 22.49 1.99
N VAL A 991 -24.92 22.72 2.84
CA VAL A 991 -25.06 23.46 4.10
C VAL A 991 -24.35 24.81 4.06
N ARG A 992 -24.01 25.29 2.86
CA ARG A 992 -23.45 26.63 2.66
C ARG A 992 -24.55 27.66 2.52
N ASP A 993 -24.29 28.89 2.96
CA ASP A 993 -25.27 29.97 2.87
C ASP A 993 -25.78 30.26 1.45
N SER A 994 -24.91 30.20 0.43
CA SER A 994 -25.25 30.62 -0.94
C SER A 994 -26.20 29.66 -1.66
N ASP A 995 -26.15 28.37 -1.33
CA ASP A 995 -26.97 27.32 -1.95
C ASP A 995 -27.59 26.37 -0.91
N TYR A 996 -27.88 26.90 0.28
CA TYR A 996 -28.38 26.14 1.43
C TYR A 996 -29.60 25.28 1.09
N GLY A 997 -29.51 23.98 1.40
CA GLY A 997 -30.55 22.99 1.20
C GLY A 997 -30.74 22.48 -0.22
N THR A 998 -29.94 22.96 -1.18
CA THR A 998 -29.96 22.42 -2.55
C THR A 998 -29.31 21.04 -2.61
N LEU A 999 -29.76 20.21 -3.55
CA LEU A 999 -29.23 18.85 -3.76
C LEU A 999 -27.95 18.89 -4.59
N GLY A 1000 -26.90 18.26 -4.06
CA GLY A 1000 -25.70 17.90 -4.80
C GLY A 1000 -25.96 16.67 -5.69
N LYS A 1001 -25.47 16.72 -6.93
CA LYS A 1001 -25.60 15.61 -7.87
C LYS A 1001 -24.56 14.52 -7.54
N PRO A 1002 -24.96 13.23 -7.39
CA PRO A 1002 -24.01 12.14 -7.25
C PRO A 1002 -23.05 12.02 -8.44
N GLY A 1003 -21.85 11.53 -8.19
CA GLY A 1003 -20.73 11.47 -9.12
C GLY A 1003 -19.85 12.72 -9.07
N HIS A 1004 -18.96 12.85 -10.06
CA HIS A 1004 -18.13 14.05 -10.20
C HIS A 1004 -18.96 15.26 -10.59
N SER A 1005 -18.77 16.35 -9.85
CA SER A 1005 -19.41 17.65 -10.09
C SER A 1005 -18.42 18.77 -9.83
N THR A 1006 -18.64 19.91 -10.49
CA THR A 1006 -17.91 21.16 -10.22
C THR A 1006 -18.77 22.06 -9.35
N PHE A 1007 -18.21 22.54 -8.26
CA PHE A 1007 -18.89 23.39 -7.28
C PHE A 1007 -18.31 24.80 -7.29
N SER A 1008 -19.16 25.83 -7.13
CA SER A 1008 -18.70 27.19 -6.86
C SER A 1008 -17.80 27.22 -5.64
N ALA A 1009 -16.72 27.97 -5.71
CA ALA A 1009 -15.78 28.18 -4.61
C ALA A 1009 -15.23 29.60 -4.67
N LEU A 1010 -16.10 30.61 -4.77
CA LEU A 1010 -15.68 32.01 -4.73
C LEU A 1010 -14.96 32.32 -3.41
N LYS A 1011 -14.09 33.34 -3.41
CA LYS A 1011 -13.23 33.66 -2.24
C LYS A 1011 -14.06 34.13 -1.03
N GLU A 1012 -15.22 34.74 -1.29
CA GLU A 1012 -16.21 35.20 -0.32
C GLU A 1012 -17.22 34.12 0.13
N GLU A 1013 -17.16 32.93 -0.48
CA GLU A 1013 -17.99 31.78 -0.13
C GLU A 1013 -17.29 30.86 0.87
N LEU A 1014 -18.07 30.02 1.54
CA LEU A 1014 -17.51 28.85 2.21
C LEU A 1014 -17.14 27.81 1.14
N ILE A 1015 -16.10 27.00 1.39
CA ILE A 1015 -15.81 25.83 0.55
C ILE A 1015 -17.06 24.92 0.46
N PRO A 1016 -17.22 24.12 -0.60
CA PRO A 1016 -18.33 23.16 -0.70
C PRO A 1016 -18.40 22.22 0.51
N VAL A 1017 -19.54 22.25 1.20
CA VAL A 1017 -19.86 21.38 2.33
C VAL A 1017 -21.27 20.85 2.17
N PHE A 1018 -21.43 19.53 2.28
CA PHE A 1018 -22.71 18.85 2.11
C PHE A 1018 -23.03 17.95 3.30
N ALA A 1019 -24.25 18.03 3.81
CA ALA A 1019 -24.78 17.04 4.73
C ALA A 1019 -25.42 15.88 3.95
N LYS A 1020 -25.07 14.64 4.29
CA LYS A 1020 -25.67 13.42 3.76
C LYS A 1020 -27.17 13.39 4.11
N GLY A 1021 -28.03 12.85 3.26
CA GLY A 1021 -29.44 12.63 3.61
C GLY A 1021 -29.59 11.52 4.65
N GLY A 1022 -30.55 11.69 5.57
CA GLY A 1022 -30.83 10.73 6.63
C GLY A 1022 -30.10 11.01 7.94
N VAL A 1023 -29.63 12.25 8.19
CA VAL A 1023 -28.90 12.58 9.43
C VAL A 1023 -29.58 13.68 10.23
N VAL A 1024 -29.31 13.68 11.55
CA VAL A 1024 -29.66 14.76 12.48
C VAL A 1024 -28.36 15.32 13.07
N LEU A 1025 -28.05 16.58 12.77
CA LEU A 1025 -26.83 17.26 13.19
C LEU A 1025 -27.15 18.29 14.28
N PRO A 1026 -26.62 18.14 15.50
CA PRO A 1026 -26.73 19.18 16.51
C PRO A 1026 -25.78 20.34 16.18
N ARG A 1027 -26.31 21.55 16.30
CA ARG A 1027 -25.57 22.80 16.11
C ARG A 1027 -26.00 23.82 17.17
N GLN A 1028 -25.24 24.88 17.35
CA GLN A 1028 -25.48 25.88 18.38
C GLN A 1028 -24.99 27.22 17.89
N GLN A 1029 -25.81 28.27 17.99
CA GLN A 1029 -25.47 29.61 17.51
C GLN A 1029 -24.03 30.00 17.89
N PRO A 1030 -23.17 30.39 16.92
CA PRO A 1030 -21.76 30.62 17.20
C PRO A 1030 -21.58 31.91 18.03
N ASN A 1031 -20.41 32.05 18.64
CA ASN A 1031 -20.00 33.29 19.31
C ASN A 1031 -18.48 33.46 19.17
N MET A 1032 -17.92 34.53 19.74
CA MET A 1032 -16.50 34.86 19.64
C MET A 1032 -15.57 33.85 20.34
N THR A 1033 -16.09 33.07 21.28
CA THR A 1033 -15.37 32.05 22.07
C THR A 1033 -16.32 30.89 22.36
N THR A 1034 -15.82 29.67 22.49
CA THR A 1034 -16.64 28.50 22.86
C THR A 1034 -17.29 28.63 24.23
N THR A 1035 -16.61 29.25 25.20
CA THR A 1035 -17.17 29.47 26.55
C THR A 1035 -18.49 30.26 26.51
N ILE A 1036 -18.62 31.20 25.57
CA ILE A 1036 -19.87 31.94 25.37
C ILE A 1036 -20.84 31.13 24.51
N SER A 1037 -20.38 30.55 23.39
CA SER A 1037 -21.27 29.83 22.46
C SER A 1037 -21.97 28.65 23.13
N ARG A 1038 -21.30 27.96 24.06
CA ARG A 1038 -21.85 26.82 24.84
C ARG A 1038 -23.12 27.15 25.63
N ASN A 1039 -23.38 28.43 25.91
CA ASN A 1039 -24.59 28.88 26.62
C ASN A 1039 -25.76 29.20 25.67
N ASN A 1040 -25.54 29.20 24.36
CA ASN A 1040 -26.60 29.49 23.40
C ASN A 1040 -27.55 28.29 23.25
N PRO A 1041 -28.80 28.50 22.82
CA PRO A 1041 -29.71 27.39 22.53
C PRO A 1041 -29.17 26.49 21.41
N PHE A 1042 -29.48 25.20 21.50
CA PHE A 1042 -29.22 24.25 20.44
C PHE A 1042 -30.20 24.40 19.28
N GLU A 1043 -29.76 23.93 18.14
CA GLU A 1043 -30.57 23.68 16.97
C GLU A 1043 -30.28 22.29 16.43
N LEU A 1044 -31.27 21.69 15.78
CA LEU A 1044 -31.11 20.45 15.04
C LEU A 1044 -31.30 20.71 13.55
N LEU A 1045 -30.28 20.41 12.76
CA LEU A 1045 -30.41 20.28 11.31
C LEU A 1045 -30.77 18.82 10.99
N ILE A 1046 -31.90 18.60 10.34
CA ILE A 1046 -32.38 17.29 9.90
C ILE A 1046 -32.35 17.28 8.37
N THR A 1047 -31.62 16.33 7.78
CA THR A 1047 -31.68 16.09 6.33
C THR A 1047 -32.50 14.84 6.08
N VAL A 1048 -33.59 14.95 5.32
CA VAL A 1048 -34.47 13.82 5.04
C VAL A 1048 -33.76 12.82 4.12
N GLY A 1049 -33.72 11.56 4.57
CA GLY A 1049 -33.23 10.40 3.82
C GLY A 1049 -34.36 9.74 3.02
N SER A 1050 -34.52 8.42 3.15
CA SER A 1050 -35.65 7.69 2.56
C SER A 1050 -36.95 7.87 3.34
N ASN A 1051 -36.96 7.55 4.64
CA ASN A 1051 -38.10 7.79 5.56
C ASN A 1051 -37.68 8.13 7.01
N GLU A 1052 -36.41 7.92 7.35
CA GLU A 1052 -35.88 8.08 8.71
C GLU A 1052 -34.56 8.86 8.67
N SER A 1053 -34.24 9.54 9.75
CA SER A 1053 -32.98 10.26 9.92
C SER A 1053 -32.51 10.16 11.36
N SER A 1054 -31.21 9.98 11.58
CA SER A 1054 -30.68 9.75 12.93
C SER A 1054 -29.42 10.57 13.23
N GLY A 1055 -29.17 10.75 14.52
CA GLY A 1055 -27.98 11.46 14.99
C GLY A 1055 -27.83 11.37 16.50
N MET A 1056 -26.79 11.99 17.00
CA MET A 1056 -26.46 11.98 18.42
C MET A 1056 -25.89 13.32 18.89
N LEU A 1057 -26.04 13.59 20.18
CA LEU A 1057 -25.39 14.70 20.88
C LEU A 1057 -24.81 14.19 22.20
N TYR A 1058 -23.52 14.42 22.38
CA TYR A 1058 -22.84 14.30 23.67
C TYR A 1058 -22.65 15.68 24.29
N TRP A 1059 -22.83 15.77 25.62
CA TRP A 1059 -22.64 17.02 26.35
C TRP A 1059 -22.16 16.77 27.78
N ASP A 1060 -20.99 17.31 28.11
CA ASP A 1060 -20.43 17.38 29.46
C ASP A 1060 -20.17 18.86 29.82
N ASP A 1061 -19.45 19.13 30.91
CA ASP A 1061 -19.03 20.49 31.26
C ASP A 1061 -17.98 21.09 30.30
N GLY A 1062 -17.32 20.25 29.50
CA GLY A 1062 -16.33 20.61 28.50
C GLY A 1062 -14.91 20.75 29.03
N GLU A 1063 -14.65 20.49 30.32
CA GLU A 1063 -13.35 20.77 30.94
C GLU A 1063 -12.90 19.76 32.02
N SER A 1064 -13.81 19.01 32.66
CA SER A 1064 -13.46 18.03 33.69
C SER A 1064 -12.65 16.87 33.12
N ILE A 1065 -11.67 16.41 33.90
CA ILE A 1065 -10.82 15.26 33.58
C ILE A 1065 -11.66 13.99 33.43
N VAL A 1066 -11.43 13.24 32.35
CA VAL A 1066 -12.07 11.94 32.11
C VAL A 1066 -11.11 10.82 32.47
N GLU A 1067 -11.33 10.20 33.63
CA GLU A 1067 -10.59 9.00 34.07
C GLU A 1067 -11.25 7.71 33.56
N ASP A 1068 -12.59 7.62 33.70
CA ASP A 1068 -13.39 6.50 33.19
C ASP A 1068 -14.77 7.01 32.77
N PHE A 1069 -15.11 6.83 31.49
CA PHE A 1069 -16.41 7.18 30.92
C PHE A 1069 -17.61 6.53 31.61
N LYS A 1070 -17.44 5.38 32.29
CA LYS A 1070 -18.53 4.74 33.06
C LYS A 1070 -18.96 5.55 34.28
N SER A 1071 -18.03 6.32 34.85
CA SER A 1071 -18.25 7.14 36.04
C SER A 1071 -18.30 8.63 35.73
N TYR A 1072 -17.87 9.02 34.53
CA TYR A 1072 -17.85 10.41 34.09
C TYR A 1072 -19.27 10.96 33.93
N ASN A 1073 -19.46 12.23 34.27
CA ASN A 1073 -20.76 12.88 34.29
C ASN A 1073 -21.02 13.59 32.95
N TYR A 1074 -21.90 13.03 32.11
CA TYR A 1074 -22.25 13.58 30.80
C TYR A 1074 -23.68 13.22 30.40
N PHE A 1075 -24.23 13.93 29.43
CA PHE A 1075 -25.45 13.56 28.74
C PHE A 1075 -25.13 12.96 27.37
N HIS A 1076 -25.95 12.00 26.95
CA HIS A 1076 -25.97 11.47 25.60
C HIS A 1076 -27.42 11.34 25.15
N TRP A 1077 -27.77 12.01 24.05
CA TRP A 1077 -29.07 11.88 23.41
C TRP A 1077 -28.94 11.26 22.03
N LEU A 1078 -29.90 10.39 21.71
CA LEU A 1078 -30.14 9.86 20.38
C LEU A 1078 -31.32 10.60 19.76
N PHE A 1079 -31.13 11.05 18.53
CA PHE A 1079 -32.17 11.68 17.72
C PHE A 1079 -32.65 10.72 16.64
N GLU A 1080 -33.97 10.65 16.48
CA GLU A 1080 -34.60 9.88 15.42
C GLU A 1080 -35.75 10.71 14.86
N PHE A 1081 -35.69 11.01 13.57
CA PHE A 1081 -36.73 11.71 12.84
C PHE A 1081 -37.39 10.76 11.87
N VAL A 1082 -38.72 10.63 11.96
CA VAL A 1082 -39.54 9.76 11.12
C VAL A 1082 -40.58 10.61 10.41
N VAL A 1083 -40.68 10.44 9.09
CA VAL A 1083 -41.70 11.08 8.27
C VAL A 1083 -42.58 10.02 7.61
N THR A 1084 -43.89 10.12 7.81
CA THR A 1084 -44.92 9.30 7.14
C THR A 1084 -45.74 10.18 6.19
N PRO A 1085 -46.72 9.65 5.44
CA PRO A 1085 -47.56 10.48 4.56
C PRO A 1085 -48.52 11.45 5.27
N ASP A 1086 -48.80 11.23 6.56
CA ASP A 1086 -49.79 11.96 7.36
C ASP A 1086 -49.20 12.83 8.49
N LYS A 1087 -47.97 12.52 8.94
CA LYS A 1087 -47.29 13.24 10.02
C LYS A 1087 -45.77 13.12 9.94
N ALA A 1088 -45.09 13.99 10.67
CA ALA A 1088 -43.68 13.86 10.97
C ALA A 1088 -43.46 13.89 12.49
N THR A 1089 -42.43 13.18 12.96
CA THR A 1089 -42.12 13.08 14.39
C THR A 1089 -40.60 13.04 14.60
N LEU A 1090 -40.10 13.92 15.46
CA LEU A 1090 -38.75 13.89 16.01
C LEU A 1090 -38.81 13.32 17.43
N TYR A 1091 -38.11 12.21 17.64
CA TYR A 1091 -37.85 11.59 18.93
C TYR A 1091 -36.47 12.00 19.44
N ILE A 1092 -36.42 12.40 20.71
CA ILE A 1092 -35.19 12.72 21.42
C ILE A 1092 -35.13 11.80 22.63
N THR A 1093 -34.27 10.79 22.57
CA THR A 1093 -34.18 9.74 23.58
C THR A 1093 -32.90 9.91 24.37
N PRO A 1094 -32.96 10.14 25.70
CA PRO A 1094 -31.76 10.13 26.53
C PRO A 1094 -31.22 8.70 26.62
N ASN A 1095 -29.96 8.52 26.26
CA ASN A 1095 -29.23 7.26 26.38
C ASN A 1095 -28.31 7.25 27.60
N HIS A 1096 -27.81 8.43 28.01
CA HIS A 1096 -27.12 8.65 29.28
C HIS A 1096 -27.53 10.01 29.85
N THR A 1097 -27.62 10.11 31.19
CA THR A 1097 -28.04 11.34 31.88
C THR A 1097 -26.98 11.80 32.86
N ALA A 1098 -26.80 13.12 32.98
CA ALA A 1098 -25.89 13.73 33.94
C ALA A 1098 -26.65 14.34 35.13
N VAL A 1099 -25.91 14.65 36.20
CA VAL A 1099 -26.40 15.40 37.37
C VAL A 1099 -25.66 16.73 37.47
N GLY A 1100 -26.38 17.82 37.74
CA GLY A 1100 -25.78 19.13 38.03
C GLY A 1100 -25.17 19.86 36.83
N LEU A 1101 -25.30 19.34 35.60
CA LEU A 1101 -24.89 20.04 34.39
C LEU A 1101 -26.01 20.93 33.85
N THR A 1102 -25.65 22.12 33.39
CA THR A 1102 -26.56 23.00 32.67
C THR A 1102 -26.55 22.65 31.19
N VAL A 1103 -27.74 22.47 30.62
CA VAL A 1103 -27.92 22.15 29.20
C VAL A 1103 -28.85 23.19 28.59
N PRO A 1104 -28.45 23.88 27.51
CA PRO A 1104 -29.35 24.73 26.76
C PRO A 1104 -30.53 23.95 26.17
N THR A 1105 -31.65 24.64 25.94
CA THR A 1105 -32.80 24.06 25.23
C THR A 1105 -32.52 23.90 23.74
N ILE A 1106 -33.24 23.01 23.07
CA ILE A 1106 -33.33 23.03 21.60
C ILE A 1106 -34.44 24.00 21.23
N ASP A 1107 -34.10 25.05 20.47
CA ASP A 1107 -35.01 26.13 20.11
C ASP A 1107 -35.37 26.15 18.61
N VAL A 1108 -34.58 25.46 17.79
CA VAL A 1108 -34.74 25.40 16.33
C VAL A 1108 -34.66 23.97 15.84
N VAL A 1109 -35.60 23.59 14.99
CA VAL A 1109 -35.56 22.37 14.17
C VAL A 1109 -35.64 22.81 12.71
N ASP A 1110 -34.55 22.60 11.97
CA ASP A 1110 -34.39 22.97 10.56
C ASP A 1110 -34.31 21.70 9.72
N ILE A 1111 -35.26 21.50 8.81
CA ILE A 1111 -35.42 20.25 8.06
C ILE A 1111 -35.27 20.53 6.57
N ILE A 1112 -34.35 19.84 5.92
CA ILE A 1112 -34.07 19.93 4.48
C ILE A 1112 -34.49 18.62 3.81
N GLY A 1113 -35.13 18.69 2.64
CA GLY A 1113 -35.70 17.53 1.94
C GLY A 1113 -37.11 17.19 2.43
N TYR A 1114 -37.81 18.13 3.05
CA TYR A 1114 -39.17 17.96 3.54
C TYR A 1114 -40.20 18.24 2.45
N HIS A 1115 -40.80 17.18 1.88
CA HIS A 1115 -41.68 17.26 0.70
C HIS A 1115 -43.18 17.44 1.00
N TYR A 1116 -43.55 17.65 2.25
CA TYR A 1116 -44.95 17.73 2.68
C TYR A 1116 -45.32 19.16 3.10
N GLN A 1117 -46.59 19.53 2.97
CA GLN A 1117 -47.09 20.81 3.46
C GLN A 1117 -47.49 20.68 4.95
N PRO A 1118 -46.73 21.25 5.90
CA PRO A 1118 -46.97 21.07 7.33
C PRO A 1118 -48.08 21.97 7.84
N LYS A 1119 -48.82 21.47 8.83
CA LYS A 1119 -49.77 22.26 9.62
C LYS A 1119 -49.07 22.81 10.86
N LEU A 1120 -48.50 24.00 10.72
CA LEU A 1120 -47.71 24.65 11.77
C LEU A 1120 -48.50 25.02 13.03
N ASP A 1121 -49.83 25.12 12.91
CA ASP A 1121 -50.77 25.32 14.01
C ASP A 1121 -51.10 24.03 14.78
N GLU A 1122 -50.65 22.87 14.30
CA GLU A 1122 -50.86 21.55 14.91
C GLU A 1122 -49.57 20.95 15.52
N VAL A 1123 -48.50 21.75 15.73
CA VAL A 1123 -47.23 21.28 16.33
C VAL A 1123 -47.43 20.90 17.80
N ARG A 1124 -46.98 19.70 18.17
CA ARG A 1124 -47.12 19.10 19.51
C ARG A 1124 -45.78 18.73 20.11
N LEU A 1125 -45.57 19.05 21.38
CA LEU A 1125 -44.48 18.56 22.21
C LEU A 1125 -45.05 17.62 23.28
N ASN A 1126 -44.62 16.36 23.28
CA ASN A 1126 -45.13 15.30 24.16
C ASN A 1126 -46.67 15.26 24.14
N GLU A 1127 -47.24 15.19 22.92
CA GLU A 1127 -48.68 15.17 22.62
C GLU A 1127 -49.44 16.47 22.94
N LYS A 1128 -48.83 17.43 23.64
CA LYS A 1128 -49.44 18.72 23.97
C LYS A 1128 -49.20 19.73 22.86
N LEU A 1129 -50.25 20.40 22.43
CA LEU A 1129 -50.16 21.47 21.44
C LEU A 1129 -49.28 22.60 21.98
N ILE A 1130 -48.32 23.08 21.17
CA ILE A 1130 -47.46 24.20 21.50
C ILE A 1130 -47.62 25.34 20.50
N LYS A 1131 -47.65 26.57 21.01
CA LYS A 1131 -47.57 27.77 20.15
C LYS A 1131 -46.11 27.99 19.75
N ILE A 1132 -45.82 27.84 18.45
CA ILE A 1132 -44.52 28.14 17.84
C ILE A 1132 -44.42 29.63 17.46
N ASP A 1133 -43.22 30.10 17.13
CA ASP A 1133 -43.00 31.44 16.57
C ASP A 1133 -43.41 31.43 15.10
N THR A 1134 -44.63 31.90 14.80
CA THR A 1134 -45.20 31.91 13.44
C THR A 1134 -44.58 32.94 12.51
N GLU A 1135 -43.80 33.90 13.03
CA GLU A 1135 -43.09 34.87 12.19
C GLU A 1135 -41.77 34.27 11.67
N LYS A 1136 -41.14 33.39 12.44
CA LYS A 1136 -39.87 32.75 12.08
C LYS A 1136 -40.02 31.33 11.53
N SER A 1137 -41.03 30.61 11.98
CA SER A 1137 -41.32 29.25 11.49
C SER A 1137 -42.02 29.32 10.13
N HIS A 1138 -41.49 28.62 9.14
CA HIS A 1138 -42.04 28.62 7.79
C HIS A 1138 -41.70 27.34 7.02
N HIS A 1139 -42.48 27.05 5.99
CA HIS A 1139 -42.22 26.00 5.02
C HIS A 1139 -41.94 26.64 3.65
N ASP A 1140 -40.75 26.39 3.09
CA ASP A 1140 -40.37 26.77 1.74
C ASP A 1140 -40.47 25.53 0.84
N SER A 1141 -41.62 25.38 0.16
CA SER A 1141 -41.88 24.26 -0.74
C SER A 1141 -40.97 24.27 -1.97
N SER A 1142 -40.45 25.43 -2.39
CA SER A 1142 -39.52 25.53 -3.52
C SER A 1142 -38.15 24.92 -3.20
N LYS A 1143 -37.78 24.90 -1.91
CA LYS A 1143 -36.52 24.32 -1.40
C LYS A 1143 -36.72 23.03 -0.62
N ASN A 1144 -37.95 22.55 -0.46
CA ASN A 1144 -38.31 21.44 0.43
C ASN A 1144 -37.72 21.63 1.83
N ARG A 1145 -37.91 22.82 2.42
CA ARG A 1145 -37.34 23.17 3.72
C ARG A 1145 -38.42 23.54 4.71
N LEU A 1146 -38.39 22.94 5.90
CA LEU A 1146 -39.26 23.27 7.02
C LEU A 1146 -38.41 23.79 8.18
N LEU A 1147 -38.69 25.02 8.62
CA LEU A 1147 -38.09 25.62 9.81
C LEU A 1147 -39.14 25.75 10.91
N ILE A 1148 -38.90 25.14 12.07
CA ILE A 1148 -39.73 25.28 13.27
C ILE A 1148 -38.89 25.96 14.35
N MET A 1149 -39.37 27.09 14.85
CA MET A 1149 -38.68 27.88 15.87
C MET A 1149 -39.60 28.20 17.04
N LYS A 1150 -39.07 28.06 18.25
CA LYS A 1150 -39.69 28.55 19.48
C LYS A 1150 -38.62 28.70 20.55
N ARG A 1151 -38.66 29.80 21.29
CA ARG A 1151 -37.76 30.00 22.43
C ARG A 1151 -38.06 29.01 23.54
N ASN A 1152 -37.02 28.40 24.11
CA ASN A 1152 -37.11 27.35 25.13
C ASN A 1152 -38.05 26.22 24.69
N MET A 1153 -37.93 25.75 23.44
CA MET A 1153 -38.90 24.81 22.88
C MET A 1153 -38.82 23.42 23.51
N ILE A 1154 -37.62 22.83 23.53
CA ILE A 1154 -37.42 21.48 24.06
C ILE A 1154 -36.35 21.52 25.15
N ASP A 1155 -36.76 21.22 26.37
CA ASP A 1155 -35.86 20.93 27.48
C ASP A 1155 -35.43 19.46 27.42
N ILE A 1156 -34.17 19.24 27.03
CA ILE A 1156 -33.58 17.90 26.89
C ILE A 1156 -32.85 17.43 28.17
N ALA A 1157 -32.68 18.30 29.19
CA ALA A 1157 -31.99 17.96 30.43
C ALA A 1157 -32.85 17.17 31.43
N ASN A 1158 -34.18 17.15 31.28
CA ASN A 1158 -35.09 16.54 32.24
C ASN A 1158 -35.02 14.99 32.33
N GLY A 1159 -34.13 14.35 31.57
CA GLY A 1159 -33.90 12.90 31.59
C GLY A 1159 -35.05 12.07 31.03
N LYS A 1160 -36.05 12.68 30.40
CA LYS A 1160 -37.20 11.99 29.79
C LYS A 1160 -37.13 12.08 28.27
N LYS A 1161 -37.60 11.03 27.61
CA LYS A 1161 -37.83 11.04 26.17
C LYS A 1161 -38.75 12.21 25.80
N GLN A 1162 -38.31 13.02 24.83
CA GLN A 1162 -39.10 14.12 24.27
C GLN A 1162 -39.56 13.74 22.86
N THR A 1163 -40.76 14.18 22.48
CA THR A 1163 -41.33 13.93 21.15
C THR A 1163 -41.91 15.23 20.59
N LEU A 1164 -41.38 15.72 19.47
CA LEU A 1164 -41.93 16.83 18.71
C LEU A 1164 -42.62 16.27 17.46
N SER A 1165 -43.91 16.54 17.25
CA SER A 1165 -44.67 16.03 16.10
C SER A 1165 -45.63 17.05 15.52
N TRP A 1166 -45.96 16.88 14.24
CA TRP A 1166 -46.95 17.70 13.53
C TRP A 1166 -47.55 16.92 12.37
N SER A 1167 -48.78 17.26 12.02
CA SER A 1167 -49.47 16.72 10.85
C SER A 1167 -49.14 17.53 9.59
N HIS A 1168 -49.30 16.91 8.43
CA HIS A 1168 -49.07 17.54 7.14
C HIS A 1168 -49.97 16.95 6.06
N GLN A 1169 -49.85 17.44 4.83
CA GLN A 1169 -50.47 16.83 3.65
C GLN A 1169 -49.44 16.72 2.53
N VAL A 1170 -49.66 15.81 1.57
CA VAL A 1170 -48.84 15.76 0.36
C VAL A 1170 -48.95 17.11 -0.34
N ALA A 1171 -47.81 17.75 -0.62
CA ALA A 1171 -47.80 19.01 -1.37
C ALA A 1171 -48.38 18.75 -2.77
N MET A 1172 -49.44 19.49 -3.13
CA MET A 1172 -50.08 19.39 -4.46
C MET A 1172 -49.20 19.94 -5.57
#